data_AF-A0A4Y7R7K4-F1
#
_entry.id   AF-A0A4Y7R7K4-F1
#
_cell.length_a   1.000
_cell.length_b   1.000
_cell.length_c   1.000
_cell.angle_alpha   90.00
_cell.angle_beta   90.00
_cell.angle_gamma   90.00
#
_symmetry.space_group_name_H-M   'P 1'
#
loop_
_entity.id
_entity.type
_entity.pdbx_description
1 polymer ?
#
loop_
_entity_poly.entity_id
_entity_poly.type
_entity_poly.pdbx_seq_one_letter_code
_entity_poly.pdbx_strand_id
1 'polypeptide(L)'
;MAKTVTKSNITKKTPTVPKKTQESPVEWTHQLAFWGLAILLFLPPYFRGLFFQPEQERALIFAGVVFWLAWLWKWSKRDNNFLSHPLDYFALALPVVYLVSAFQAVAYGVAVNEIVKTTLYFITFWLVSRLVNNAKDVTSILHVVYFSAIGVALAGLATATGIISIKDGFLDGRIYSTLQYPNALASYLAAVLFIGLYLWRKPGLEIPAASGNKMGAAWSKGNWIQYLYATGNFLLFTVLLGTRSNGGLLVFGIVLLIFIIGLPRGSRIPVIIHFTLFSPPSLLATIMFLNAATGGHQGIAWLWIAVGLALAWAGQALYHLAERKGLLTWIAAHKTVLLAALLLVVTAGCIFSGFYINTHSDTAKNIIEDLRLRNASERFYFFQDAMKMFKERPILGWGGGGWEAAYRSYQSYLYNSNQVHGYYFQVMVETGVLGILVVLGIWGSFLYLTHRLYHGAKSNAPRQALVLTITSAAVMLGLHAVIDFDLSLSAITLVLWMMFGLTVSPALSGKKQDARKGKKYVPANNTVLAGASVAALVIMVFAGCLAWSNYKAAEAGKSLQKQDGNKAVAYMEEAIAYNPVNYLYYSNLSRIYQQQGKTDEAIAQLEQAINLNRYNPALYTDLANLYFNSKNYDEAVLNAERSLTLAPFQIQWYEVLSRIYFLGGYMELIDGKKDLAKDNFVKAIGVPELIKSRVNSLSDQEKRLWKDAPMLSATPAVSLNAGSSLYLLGMWPEAETYLQTAMQDENNKGEAAVWLSLLKDKQGKAQEARDLLEQAKELSPQIANSYESLKNLEILE
;
A
#
# COMPACT_ATOMS: atom_id res chain seq x y z
N MET A 1 20.66 -97.86 5.75
CA MET A 1 19.63 -96.79 5.65
C MET A 1 20.05 -95.64 6.56
N ALA A 2 20.16 -94.45 5.98
CA ALA A 2 20.67 -93.23 6.57
C ALA A 2 19.66 -92.56 7.53
N LYS A 3 20.16 -91.88 8.58
CA LYS A 3 19.47 -90.74 9.22
C LYS A 3 20.49 -89.68 9.67
N THR A 4 20.70 -88.75 8.75
CA THR A 4 20.81 -87.29 8.86
C THR A 4 21.19 -86.63 10.19
N VAL A 5 22.32 -85.92 10.10
CA VAL A 5 22.86 -84.91 11.03
C VAL A 5 22.01 -83.65 11.05
N THR A 6 21.69 -83.11 12.23
CA THR A 6 21.25 -81.72 12.42
C THR A 6 22.27 -80.95 13.27
N LYS A 7 22.90 -79.95 12.64
CA LYS A 7 23.82 -78.99 13.27
C LYS A 7 23.05 -77.99 14.14
N SER A 8 23.43 -77.83 15.41
CA SER A 8 23.02 -76.72 16.24
C SER A 8 23.90 -75.49 15.96
N ASN A 9 23.35 -74.47 15.30
CA ASN A 9 24.02 -73.17 15.16
C ASN A 9 23.80 -72.33 16.42
N ILE A 10 24.88 -72.11 17.17
CA ILE A 10 24.98 -71.15 18.27
C ILE A 10 25.00 -69.74 17.65
N THR A 11 23.90 -69.00 17.77
CA THR A 11 23.86 -67.57 17.44
C THR A 11 24.38 -66.74 18.61
N LYS A 12 25.61 -66.22 18.48
CA LYS A 12 26.13 -65.15 19.33
C LYS A 12 25.20 -63.94 19.22
N LYS A 13 24.45 -63.64 20.30
CA LYS A 13 23.78 -62.35 20.47
C LYS A 13 24.85 -61.27 20.66
N THR A 14 25.15 -60.51 19.61
CA THR A 14 25.79 -59.20 19.74
C THR A 14 24.85 -58.29 20.55
N PRO A 15 25.35 -57.54 21.55
CA PRO A 15 24.52 -56.60 22.29
C PRO A 15 24.09 -55.48 21.33
N THR A 16 22.80 -55.40 21.04
CA THR A 16 22.19 -54.23 20.41
C THR A 16 22.28 -53.07 21.41
N VAL A 17 23.31 -52.25 21.28
CA VAL A 17 23.34 -50.92 21.89
C VAL A 17 22.10 -50.18 21.39
N PRO A 18 21.20 -49.69 22.27
CA PRO A 18 20.12 -48.85 21.81
C PRO A 18 20.75 -47.60 21.21
N LYS A 19 20.57 -47.39 19.90
CA LYS A 19 20.80 -46.08 19.28
C LYS A 19 19.83 -45.11 19.95
N LYS A 20 20.24 -44.49 21.06
CA LYS A 20 19.70 -43.19 21.47
C LYS A 20 19.84 -42.31 20.25
N THR A 21 18.72 -41.96 19.63
CA THR A 21 18.63 -40.83 18.72
C THR A 21 19.03 -39.62 19.53
N GLN A 22 20.34 -39.28 19.53
CA GLN A 22 20.80 -37.98 20.01
C GLN A 22 20.06 -36.95 19.17
N GLU A 23 19.06 -36.30 19.77
CA GLU A 23 18.49 -35.08 19.22
C GLU A 23 19.64 -34.12 18.94
N SER A 24 19.58 -33.46 17.79
CA SER A 24 20.61 -32.50 17.42
C SER A 24 20.65 -31.40 18.48
N PRO A 25 21.83 -30.94 18.95
CA PRO A 25 21.95 -29.93 20.02
C PRO A 25 21.29 -28.58 19.67
N VAL A 26 20.77 -28.44 18.45
CA VAL A 26 20.23 -27.21 17.88
C VAL A 26 18.75 -27.36 17.48
N GLU A 27 18.04 -28.41 17.91
CA GLU A 27 16.62 -28.67 17.59
C GLU A 27 15.69 -27.50 17.97
N TRP A 28 16.01 -26.77 19.05
CA TRP A 28 15.28 -25.59 19.54
C TRP A 28 15.23 -24.43 18.52
N THR A 29 16.18 -24.36 17.58
CA THR A 29 16.20 -23.30 16.55
C THR A 29 15.02 -23.38 15.60
N HIS A 30 14.44 -24.57 15.39
CA HIS A 30 13.18 -24.70 14.65
C HIS A 30 12.04 -23.96 15.35
N GLN A 31 11.91 -24.16 16.67
CA GLN A 31 10.83 -23.56 17.45
C GLN A 31 10.98 -22.04 17.47
N LEU A 32 12.20 -21.53 17.68
CA LEU A 32 12.44 -20.09 17.61
C LEU A 32 12.17 -19.51 16.22
N ALA A 33 12.61 -20.19 15.16
CA ALA A 33 12.33 -19.73 13.81
C ALA A 33 10.83 -19.75 13.49
N PHE A 34 10.11 -20.80 13.92
CA PHE A 34 8.67 -20.93 13.72
C PHE A 34 7.88 -19.86 14.47
N TRP A 35 8.18 -19.62 15.75
CA TRP A 35 7.53 -18.56 16.53
C TRP A 35 7.98 -17.16 16.10
N GLY A 36 9.21 -17.01 15.60
CA GLY A 36 9.67 -15.80 14.94
C GLY A 36 8.85 -15.49 13.68
N LEU A 37 8.59 -16.50 12.83
CA LEU A 37 7.68 -16.39 11.71
C LEU A 37 6.24 -16.05 12.16
N ALA A 38 5.76 -16.65 13.26
CA ALA A 38 4.45 -16.31 13.81
C ALA A 38 4.38 -14.83 14.24
N ILE A 39 5.41 -14.29 14.89
CA ILE A 39 5.50 -12.86 15.24
C ILE A 39 5.50 -12.00 13.99
N LEU A 40 6.25 -12.41 12.95
CA LEU A 40 6.32 -11.72 11.66
C LEU A 40 4.98 -11.70 10.92
N LEU A 41 4.06 -12.62 11.20
CA LEU A 41 2.71 -12.62 10.62
C LEU A 41 1.68 -11.94 11.53
N PHE A 42 1.88 -11.99 12.85
CA PHE A 42 0.94 -11.46 13.84
C PHE A 42 0.98 -9.94 13.97
N LEU A 43 2.19 -9.37 14.08
CA LEU A 43 2.41 -7.98 14.47
C LEU A 43 2.25 -6.94 13.34
N PRO A 44 2.67 -7.18 12.08
CA PRO A 44 2.67 -6.13 11.06
C PRO A 44 1.35 -5.38 10.85
N PRO A 45 0.15 -6.01 10.94
CA PRO A 45 -1.12 -5.28 10.82
C PRO A 45 -1.31 -4.15 11.85
N TYR A 46 -0.60 -4.18 12.98
CA TYR A 46 -0.67 -3.18 14.05
C TYR A 46 0.25 -1.98 13.83
N PHE A 47 1.18 -2.07 12.88
CA PHE A 47 2.15 -1.02 12.56
C PHE A 47 1.80 -0.31 11.26
N ARG A 48 0.58 0.25 11.17
CA ARG A 48 0.09 0.95 9.96
C ARG A 48 0.16 0.06 8.71
N GLY A 49 -0.18 -1.23 8.91
CA GLY A 49 -0.06 -2.26 7.88
C GLY A 49 1.35 -2.49 7.34
N LEU A 50 2.38 -2.03 8.06
CA LEU A 50 3.77 -2.04 7.61
C LEU A 50 3.95 -1.31 6.26
N PHE A 51 3.22 -0.20 6.08
CA PHE A 51 3.24 0.62 4.86
C PHE A 51 4.49 1.52 4.76
N PHE A 52 4.98 2.00 5.90
CA PHE A 52 6.08 2.95 5.96
C PHE A 52 7.45 2.26 5.99
N GLN A 53 8.44 2.90 5.35
CA GLN A 53 9.79 2.38 5.18
C GLN A 53 10.50 1.98 6.49
N PRO A 54 10.55 2.82 7.56
CA PRO A 54 11.29 2.47 8.77
C PRO A 54 10.79 1.18 9.45
N GLU A 55 9.48 0.93 9.39
CA GLU A 55 8.89 -0.31 9.89
C GLU A 55 9.25 -1.51 9.02
N GLN A 56 9.27 -1.36 7.70
CA GLN A 56 9.67 -2.42 6.76
C GLN A 56 11.13 -2.82 6.95
N GLU A 57 12.02 -1.85 7.16
CA GLU A 57 13.44 -2.09 7.45
C GLU A 57 13.61 -2.93 8.73
N ARG A 58 12.93 -2.55 9.82
CA ARG A 58 12.97 -3.30 11.09
C ARG A 58 12.41 -4.71 10.94
N ALA A 59 11.32 -4.86 10.19
CA ALA A 59 10.75 -6.17 9.90
C ALA A 59 11.70 -7.04 9.07
N LEU A 60 12.43 -6.47 8.11
CA LEU A 60 13.43 -7.18 7.31
C LEU A 60 14.63 -7.62 8.16
N ILE A 61 15.13 -6.78 9.07
CA ILE A 61 16.18 -7.17 10.03
C ILE A 61 15.72 -8.38 10.84
N PHE A 62 14.51 -8.30 11.42
CA PHE A 62 13.94 -9.40 12.19
C PHE A 62 13.76 -10.67 11.35
N ALA A 63 13.25 -10.54 10.11
CA ALA A 63 13.11 -11.66 9.18
C ALA A 63 14.48 -12.28 8.82
N GLY A 64 15.55 -11.49 8.73
CA GLY A 64 16.92 -11.96 8.53
C GLY A 64 17.42 -12.85 9.68
N VAL A 65 17.13 -12.49 10.93
CA VAL A 65 17.43 -13.32 12.12
C VAL A 65 16.65 -14.64 12.06
N VAL A 66 15.35 -14.59 11.77
CA VAL A 66 14.49 -15.77 11.67
C VAL A 66 14.93 -16.68 10.52
N PHE A 67 15.32 -16.11 9.38
CA PHE A 67 15.89 -16.81 8.23
C PHE A 67 17.17 -17.55 8.58
N TRP A 68 18.08 -16.91 9.32
CA TRP A 68 19.31 -17.54 9.78
C TRP A 68 19.04 -18.71 10.75
N LEU A 69 18.12 -18.53 11.71
CA LEU A 69 17.71 -19.60 12.63
C LEU A 69 17.10 -20.79 11.88
N ALA A 70 16.29 -20.54 10.85
CA ALA A 70 15.71 -21.58 10.00
C ALA A 70 16.80 -22.35 9.23
N TRP A 71 17.83 -21.67 8.74
CA TRP A 71 18.98 -22.30 8.10
C TRP A 71 19.85 -23.11 9.07
N LEU A 72 20.05 -22.61 10.28
CA LEU A 72 20.77 -23.31 11.33
C LEU A 72 20.06 -24.63 11.69
N TRP A 73 18.72 -24.61 11.77
CA TRP A 73 17.92 -25.81 11.91
C TRP A 73 18.09 -26.76 10.71
N LYS A 74 17.93 -26.28 9.48
CA LYS A 74 18.08 -27.10 8.26
C LYS A 74 19.46 -27.75 8.14
N TRP A 75 20.53 -27.01 8.46
CA TRP A 75 21.89 -27.52 8.52
C TRP A 75 21.99 -28.69 9.50
N SER A 76 21.37 -28.56 10.67
CA SER A 76 21.31 -29.64 11.68
C SER A 76 20.56 -30.90 11.18
N LYS A 77 19.57 -30.72 10.30
CA LYS A 77 18.84 -31.79 9.62
C LYS A 77 19.51 -32.26 8.32
N ARG A 78 20.65 -31.66 7.94
CA ARG A 78 21.41 -31.96 6.72
C ARG A 78 20.55 -31.77 5.45
N ASP A 79 19.69 -30.77 5.48
CA ASP A 79 18.85 -30.34 4.37
C ASP A 79 19.44 -29.08 3.75
N ASN A 80 20.02 -29.23 2.57
CA ASN A 80 20.67 -28.13 1.84
C ASN A 80 19.75 -27.52 0.77
N ASN A 81 18.49 -27.94 0.67
CA ASN A 81 17.60 -27.49 -0.39
C ASN A 81 17.16 -26.04 -0.13
N PHE A 82 17.53 -25.13 -1.04
CA PHE A 82 17.07 -23.74 -1.02
C PHE A 82 15.79 -23.56 -1.84
N LEU A 83 15.81 -23.96 -3.12
CA LEU A 83 14.68 -23.97 -4.06
C LEU A 83 14.33 -25.41 -4.43
N SER A 84 13.04 -25.72 -4.49
CA SER A 84 12.52 -27.09 -4.59
C SER A 84 11.28 -27.22 -5.49
N HIS A 85 10.60 -26.12 -5.79
CA HIS A 85 9.38 -26.07 -6.58
C HIS A 85 9.44 -24.91 -7.59
N PRO A 86 8.81 -24.99 -8.79
CA PRO A 86 8.75 -23.87 -9.74
C PRO A 86 8.33 -22.53 -9.11
N LEU A 87 7.36 -22.57 -8.20
CA LEU A 87 6.91 -21.39 -7.44
C LEU A 87 8.06 -20.72 -6.64
N ASP A 88 9.04 -21.48 -6.15
CA ASP A 88 10.20 -20.93 -5.43
C ASP A 88 11.05 -20.02 -6.34
N TYR A 89 11.19 -20.37 -7.62
CA TYR A 89 11.96 -19.60 -8.59
C TYR A 89 11.26 -18.30 -8.96
N PHE A 90 9.94 -18.35 -9.21
CA PHE A 90 9.17 -17.13 -9.46
C PHE A 90 9.11 -16.22 -8.22
N ALA A 91 8.97 -16.79 -7.03
CA ALA A 91 9.00 -16.05 -5.78
C ALA A 91 10.35 -15.33 -5.56
N LEU A 92 11.48 -16.00 -5.87
CA LEU A 92 12.82 -15.38 -5.81
C LEU A 92 13.04 -14.38 -6.94
N ALA A 93 12.45 -14.60 -8.11
CA ALA A 93 12.62 -13.72 -9.26
C ALA A 93 12.06 -12.31 -9.02
N LEU A 94 11.04 -12.16 -8.15
CA LEU A 94 10.44 -10.85 -7.89
C LEU A 94 11.44 -9.83 -7.28
N PRO A 95 12.08 -10.10 -6.12
CA PRO A 95 13.09 -9.18 -5.60
C PRO A 95 14.29 -9.01 -6.55
N VAL A 96 14.64 -10.03 -7.34
CA VAL A 96 15.70 -9.91 -8.36
C VAL A 96 15.31 -8.93 -9.46
N VAL A 97 14.08 -8.97 -9.98
CA VAL A 97 13.63 -8.04 -11.01
C VAL A 97 13.56 -6.61 -10.47
N TYR A 98 13.11 -6.41 -9.23
CA TYR A 98 13.15 -5.09 -8.59
C TYR A 98 14.59 -4.58 -8.40
N LEU A 99 15.52 -5.45 -8.02
CA LEU A 99 16.95 -5.13 -7.94
C LEU A 99 17.53 -4.73 -9.30
N VAL A 100 17.21 -5.46 -10.37
CA VAL A 100 17.66 -5.15 -11.74
C VAL A 100 17.04 -3.82 -12.22
N SER A 101 15.75 -3.62 -11.96
CA SER A 101 15.04 -2.39 -12.33
C SER A 101 15.59 -1.16 -11.59
N ALA A 102 16.13 -1.32 -10.38
CA ALA A 102 16.70 -0.24 -9.59
C ALA A 102 17.90 0.46 -10.26
N PHE A 103 18.65 -0.23 -11.14
CA PHE A 103 19.77 0.38 -11.88
C PHE A 103 19.34 1.47 -12.87
N GLN A 104 18.05 1.50 -13.26
CA GLN A 104 17.49 2.52 -14.14
C GLN A 104 16.35 3.31 -13.48
N ALA A 105 16.24 3.22 -12.15
CA ALA A 105 15.20 3.88 -11.41
C ALA A 105 15.26 5.39 -11.59
N VAL A 106 14.08 6.01 -11.70
CA VAL A 106 13.98 7.49 -11.72
C VAL A 106 14.09 8.12 -10.34
N ALA A 107 13.88 7.31 -9.29
CA ALA A 107 14.04 7.69 -7.88
C ALA A 107 14.73 6.54 -7.11
N TYR A 108 16.05 6.62 -6.93
CA TYR A 108 16.85 5.51 -6.41
C TYR A 108 16.51 5.13 -4.97
N GLY A 109 16.30 6.11 -4.08
CA GLY A 109 15.90 5.85 -2.69
C GLY A 109 14.57 5.09 -2.57
N VAL A 110 13.59 5.41 -3.41
CA VAL A 110 12.29 4.72 -3.41
C VAL A 110 12.42 3.32 -4.00
N ALA A 111 13.26 3.13 -5.02
CA ALA A 111 13.55 1.80 -5.57
C ALA A 111 14.20 0.87 -4.54
N VAL A 112 15.11 1.39 -3.70
CA VAL A 112 15.68 0.65 -2.57
C VAL A 112 14.60 0.16 -1.60
N ASN A 113 13.58 0.99 -1.33
CA ASN A 113 12.47 0.60 -0.46
C ASN A 113 11.65 -0.56 -1.04
N GLU A 114 11.44 -0.62 -2.36
CA GLU A 114 10.79 -1.78 -2.98
C GLU A 114 11.64 -3.05 -2.91
N ILE A 115 12.97 -2.94 -2.94
CA ILE A 115 13.87 -4.09 -2.72
C ILE A 115 13.72 -4.62 -1.29
N VAL A 116 13.65 -3.73 -0.29
CA VAL A 116 13.39 -4.11 1.11
C VAL A 116 12.08 -4.89 1.22
N LYS A 117 10.99 -4.36 0.64
CA LYS A 117 9.67 -5.00 0.66
C LYS A 117 9.67 -6.37 -0.01
N THR A 118 10.13 -6.44 -1.26
CA THR A 118 10.10 -7.70 -2.03
C THR A 118 11.02 -8.77 -1.46
N THR A 119 12.15 -8.38 -0.85
CA THR A 119 13.03 -9.30 -0.11
C THR A 119 12.33 -9.84 1.13
N LEU A 120 11.67 -8.97 1.91
CA LEU A 120 10.87 -9.37 3.07
C LEU A 120 9.75 -10.36 2.69
N TYR A 121 9.09 -10.13 1.56
CA TYR A 121 8.05 -11.02 1.05
C TYR A 121 8.60 -12.40 0.69
N PHE A 122 9.71 -12.45 -0.06
CA PHE A 122 10.37 -13.69 -0.42
C PHE A 122 10.85 -14.48 0.81
N ILE A 123 11.49 -13.82 1.78
CA ILE A 123 11.94 -14.47 3.02
C ILE A 123 10.74 -15.08 3.75
N THR A 124 9.62 -14.37 3.84
CA THR A 124 8.42 -14.88 4.51
C THR A 124 7.84 -16.10 3.80
N PHE A 125 7.69 -16.05 2.48
CA PHE A 125 7.30 -17.22 1.67
C PHE A 125 8.24 -18.40 1.92
N TRP A 126 9.55 -18.15 1.87
CA TRP A 126 10.55 -19.19 2.03
C TRP A 126 10.47 -19.80 3.43
N LEU A 127 10.40 -18.98 4.49
CA LEU A 127 10.24 -19.43 5.87
C LEU A 127 8.99 -20.30 6.04
N VAL A 128 7.85 -19.86 5.53
CA VAL A 128 6.59 -20.65 5.59
C VAL A 128 6.76 -21.98 4.86
N SER A 129 7.36 -21.97 3.66
CA SER A 129 7.56 -23.18 2.85
C SER A 129 8.50 -24.22 3.49
N ARG A 130 9.36 -23.82 4.44
CA ARG A 130 10.37 -24.68 5.08
C ARG A 130 10.07 -25.03 6.53
N LEU A 131 9.48 -24.12 7.29
CA LEU A 131 9.21 -24.31 8.71
C LEU A 131 7.88 -25.03 8.97
N VAL A 132 6.89 -24.89 8.08
CA VAL A 132 5.59 -25.55 8.24
C VAL A 132 5.67 -26.98 7.72
N ASN A 133 5.79 -27.96 8.62
CA ASN A 133 6.08 -29.35 8.25
C ASN A 133 4.91 -30.31 8.46
N ASN A 134 3.98 -29.98 9.34
CA ASN A 134 2.85 -30.86 9.68
C ASN A 134 1.52 -30.10 9.78
N ALA A 135 0.41 -30.84 9.94
CA ALA A 135 -0.93 -30.25 10.00
C ALA A 135 -1.16 -29.35 11.22
N LYS A 136 -0.45 -29.59 12.34
CA LYS A 136 -0.50 -28.74 13.53
C LYS A 136 0.15 -27.40 13.23
N ASP A 137 1.32 -27.38 12.60
CA ASP A 137 2.02 -26.16 12.20
C ASP A 137 1.15 -25.28 11.30
N VAL A 138 0.49 -25.89 10.29
CA VAL A 138 -0.44 -25.17 9.40
C VAL A 138 -1.56 -24.54 10.23
N THR A 139 -2.16 -25.31 11.14
CA THR A 139 -3.26 -24.83 11.98
C THR A 139 -2.80 -23.68 12.87
N SER A 140 -1.60 -23.79 13.48
CA SER A 140 -1.01 -22.75 14.32
C SER A 140 -0.78 -21.45 13.54
N ILE A 141 -0.24 -21.52 12.33
CA ILE A 141 -0.04 -20.32 11.48
C ILE A 141 -1.38 -19.70 11.05
N LEU A 142 -2.38 -20.52 10.73
CA LEU A 142 -3.73 -20.02 10.45
C LEU A 142 -4.35 -19.33 11.68
N HIS A 143 -4.15 -19.86 12.89
CA HIS A 143 -4.57 -19.22 14.14
C HIS A 143 -3.86 -17.90 14.39
N VAL A 144 -2.56 -17.82 14.13
CA VAL A 144 -1.77 -16.59 14.28
C VAL A 144 -2.38 -15.45 13.47
N VAL A 145 -2.64 -15.68 12.18
CA VAL A 145 -3.27 -14.68 11.31
C VAL A 145 -4.72 -14.41 11.72
N TYR A 146 -5.48 -15.44 12.08
CA TYR A 146 -6.87 -15.31 12.52
C TYR A 146 -7.02 -14.44 13.78
N PHE A 147 -6.21 -14.70 14.82
CA PHE A 147 -6.22 -13.92 16.04
C PHE A 147 -5.67 -12.51 15.84
N SER A 148 -4.66 -12.33 14.98
CA SER A 148 -4.20 -10.99 14.60
C SER A 148 -5.34 -10.18 13.97
N ALA A 149 -6.09 -10.75 13.03
CA ALA A 149 -7.22 -10.07 12.40
C ALA A 149 -8.36 -9.76 13.36
N ILE A 150 -8.64 -10.62 14.35
CA ILE A 150 -9.62 -10.33 15.41
C ILE A 150 -9.16 -9.11 16.23
N GLY A 151 -7.89 -9.03 16.61
CA GLY A 151 -7.38 -7.87 17.34
C GLY A 151 -7.39 -6.59 16.49
N VAL A 152 -7.11 -6.69 15.19
CA VAL A 152 -7.29 -5.57 14.24
C VAL A 152 -8.77 -5.16 14.16
N ALA A 153 -9.72 -6.09 14.12
CA ALA A 153 -11.15 -5.77 14.13
C ALA A 153 -11.55 -5.05 15.43
N LEU A 154 -11.13 -5.57 16.59
CA LEU A 154 -11.38 -4.97 17.89
C LEU A 154 -10.76 -3.58 18.03
N ALA A 155 -9.54 -3.38 17.55
CA ALA A 155 -8.89 -2.06 17.53
C ALA A 155 -9.71 -1.05 16.71
N GLY A 156 -10.34 -1.50 15.61
CA GLY A 156 -11.23 -0.67 14.80
C GLY A 156 -12.48 -0.23 15.57
N LEU A 157 -13.14 -1.16 16.25
CA LEU A 157 -14.31 -0.86 17.11
C LEU A 157 -13.92 0.05 18.29
N ALA A 158 -12.79 -0.21 18.94
CA ALA A 158 -12.27 0.60 20.04
C ALA A 158 -11.91 2.02 19.58
N THR A 159 -11.34 2.18 18.39
CA THR A 159 -11.02 3.50 17.82
C THR A 159 -12.29 4.27 17.49
N ALA A 160 -13.29 3.61 16.88
CA ALA A 160 -14.57 4.23 16.53
C ALA A 160 -15.35 4.75 17.75
N THR A 161 -15.08 4.20 18.94
CA THR A 161 -15.69 4.61 20.21
C THR A 161 -14.76 5.45 21.08
N GLY A 162 -13.58 5.83 20.59
CA GLY A 162 -12.62 6.67 21.34
C GLY A 162 -11.94 5.98 22.53
N ILE A 163 -12.04 4.66 22.67
CA ILE A 163 -11.36 3.89 23.73
C ILE A 163 -9.85 3.87 23.50
N ILE A 164 -9.43 3.75 22.24
CA ILE A 164 -8.03 3.88 21.83
C ILE A 164 -7.92 4.94 20.75
N SER A 165 -6.80 5.65 20.73
CA SER A 165 -6.52 6.64 19.68
C SER A 165 -5.58 6.04 18.64
N ILE A 166 -6.13 5.75 17.47
CA ILE A 166 -5.37 5.39 16.27
C ILE A 166 -5.64 6.49 15.25
N LYS A 167 -4.58 7.18 14.81
CA LYS A 167 -4.66 8.17 13.75
C LYS A 167 -5.37 7.57 12.54
N ASP A 168 -6.39 8.27 12.04
CA ASP A 168 -7.19 7.86 10.87
C ASP A 168 -7.86 6.47 11.02
N GLY A 169 -7.98 5.92 12.24
CA GLY A 169 -8.54 4.59 12.47
C GLY A 169 -10.07 4.52 12.40
N PHE A 170 -10.74 5.68 12.45
CA PHE A 170 -12.17 5.85 12.20
C PHE A 170 -12.43 7.25 11.60
N LEU A 171 -12.96 7.30 10.38
CA LEU A 171 -13.20 8.55 9.63
C LEU A 171 -14.52 8.44 8.86
N ASP A 172 -15.31 9.52 8.84
CA ASP A 172 -16.57 9.62 8.07
C ASP A 172 -17.53 8.43 8.25
N GLY A 173 -17.66 7.96 9.50
CA GLY A 173 -18.51 6.80 9.82
C GLY A 173 -18.02 5.47 9.26
N ARG A 174 -16.73 5.35 8.94
CA ARG A 174 -16.09 4.14 8.42
C ARG A 174 -14.94 3.70 9.30
N ILE A 175 -14.79 2.38 9.45
CA ILE A 175 -13.69 1.79 10.23
C ILE A 175 -12.48 1.55 9.33
N TYR A 176 -11.32 2.10 9.73
CA TYR A 176 -10.02 1.97 9.06
C TYR A 176 -9.06 1.12 9.89
N SER A 177 -9.24 1.11 11.22
CA SER A 177 -8.44 0.39 12.21
C SER A 177 -6.93 0.68 12.10
N THR A 178 -6.09 -0.21 12.62
CA THR A 178 -4.62 -0.13 12.63
C THR A 178 -4.00 -0.09 11.25
N LEU A 179 -4.71 -0.50 10.19
CA LEU A 179 -4.24 -0.43 8.81
C LEU A 179 -4.39 0.97 8.20
N GLN A 180 -5.19 1.86 8.83
CA GLN A 180 -5.40 3.25 8.38
C GLN A 180 -5.88 3.38 6.92
N TYR A 181 -6.42 2.30 6.34
CA TYR A 181 -6.97 2.29 4.99
C TYR A 181 -8.11 1.26 4.90
N PRO A 182 -9.35 1.68 4.59
CA PRO A 182 -10.53 0.86 4.82
C PRO A 182 -10.69 -0.24 3.76
N ASN A 183 -10.19 -0.04 2.54
CA ASN A 183 -10.24 -1.06 1.51
C ASN A 183 -9.20 -2.17 1.76
N ALA A 184 -8.01 -1.82 2.24
CA ALA A 184 -7.03 -2.81 2.70
C ALA A 184 -7.53 -3.58 3.93
N LEU A 185 -8.19 -2.90 4.88
CA LEU A 185 -8.85 -3.57 5.99
C LEU A 185 -9.91 -4.55 5.50
N ALA A 186 -10.73 -4.15 4.52
CA ALA A 186 -11.75 -5.02 3.95
C ALA A 186 -11.14 -6.26 3.28
N SER A 187 -10.12 -6.10 2.43
CA SER A 187 -9.47 -7.23 1.76
C SER A 187 -8.83 -8.20 2.75
N TYR A 188 -8.15 -7.67 3.78
CA TYR A 188 -7.53 -8.45 4.85
C TYR A 188 -8.57 -9.24 5.65
N LEU A 189 -9.60 -8.59 6.21
CA LEU A 189 -10.61 -9.28 7.03
C LEU A 189 -11.41 -10.31 6.21
N ALA A 190 -11.72 -9.99 4.95
CA ALA A 190 -12.41 -10.91 4.04
C ALA A 190 -11.58 -12.17 3.75
N ALA A 191 -10.27 -12.03 3.48
CA ALA A 191 -9.39 -13.17 3.29
C ALA A 191 -9.29 -14.05 4.54
N VAL A 192 -9.18 -13.42 5.72
CA VAL A 192 -9.07 -14.11 7.01
C VAL A 192 -10.39 -14.76 7.42
N LEU A 193 -11.54 -14.24 6.98
CA LEU A 193 -12.84 -14.85 7.23
C LEU A 193 -12.94 -16.26 6.60
N PHE A 194 -12.32 -16.51 5.45
CA PHE A 194 -12.22 -17.88 4.89
C PHE A 194 -11.44 -18.83 5.81
N ILE A 195 -10.39 -18.34 6.47
CA ILE A 195 -9.64 -19.09 7.49
C ILE A 195 -10.57 -19.41 8.66
N GLY A 196 -11.33 -18.41 9.13
CA GLY A 196 -12.30 -18.57 10.22
C GLY A 196 -13.42 -19.58 9.93
N LEU A 197 -13.96 -19.58 8.70
CA LEU A 197 -14.94 -20.57 8.25
C LEU A 197 -14.36 -21.98 8.22
N TYR A 198 -13.11 -22.13 7.78
CA TYR A 198 -12.40 -23.41 7.82
C TYR A 198 -12.14 -23.89 9.24
N LEU A 199 -11.59 -23.04 10.10
CA LEU A 199 -11.27 -23.39 11.49
C LEU A 199 -12.53 -23.80 12.27
N TRP A 200 -13.66 -23.13 12.02
CA TRP A 200 -14.96 -23.49 12.57
C TRP A 200 -15.43 -24.89 12.10
N ARG A 201 -15.25 -25.21 10.81
CA ARG A 201 -15.71 -26.48 10.21
C ARG A 201 -14.74 -27.66 10.44
N LYS A 202 -13.45 -27.38 10.63
CA LYS A 202 -12.37 -28.36 10.73
C LYS A 202 -12.68 -29.55 11.67
N PRO A 203 -13.18 -29.36 12.91
CA PRO A 203 -13.36 -30.43 13.88
C PRO A 203 -14.16 -31.64 13.42
N GLY A 204 -15.05 -31.50 12.42
CA GLY A 204 -15.62 -32.72 11.84
C GLY A 204 -15.67 -32.79 10.34
N LEU A 205 -14.70 -32.12 9.71
CA LEU A 205 -14.03 -32.73 8.57
C LEU A 205 -13.19 -33.95 8.99
N GLU A 206 -12.67 -33.99 10.22
CA GLU A 206 -11.74 -35.03 10.71
C GLU A 206 -12.40 -36.33 11.19
N ILE A 207 -13.74 -36.44 11.15
CA ILE A 207 -14.47 -37.65 11.56
C ILE A 207 -14.65 -38.61 10.37
N PRO A 208 -14.26 -39.91 10.49
CA PRO A 208 -14.33 -40.86 9.37
C PRO A 208 -15.76 -41.14 8.88
N ALA A 209 -15.94 -41.21 7.57
CA ALA A 209 -17.22 -41.53 6.91
C ALA A 209 -17.78 -42.94 7.19
N ALA A 210 -17.00 -43.82 7.84
CA ALA A 210 -17.37 -45.21 8.13
C ALA A 210 -18.40 -45.36 9.28
N SER A 211 -18.76 -44.29 9.99
CA SER A 211 -19.87 -44.34 10.96
C SER A 211 -21.21 -44.20 10.25
N GLY A 212 -21.66 -45.27 9.59
CA GLY A 212 -22.96 -45.36 8.93
C GLY A 212 -24.09 -44.77 9.78
N ASN A 213 -24.93 -43.93 9.17
CA ASN A 213 -26.15 -43.30 9.73
C ASN A 213 -26.06 -42.61 11.11
N LYS A 214 -24.87 -42.50 11.71
CA LYS A 214 -24.63 -41.80 12.99
C LYS A 214 -23.82 -40.52 12.81
N MET A 215 -23.95 -39.87 11.65
CA MET A 215 -23.29 -38.58 11.34
C MET A 215 -23.62 -37.49 12.37
N GLY A 216 -24.79 -37.58 13.04
CA GLY A 216 -25.23 -36.61 14.06
C GLY A 216 -24.81 -36.89 15.51
N ALA A 217 -24.32 -38.09 15.85
CA ALA A 217 -24.16 -38.49 17.26
C ALA A 217 -22.78 -38.12 17.86
N ALA A 218 -21.69 -38.31 17.12
CA ALA A 218 -20.33 -38.06 17.63
C ALA A 218 -19.96 -36.55 17.70
N TRP A 219 -20.61 -35.71 16.90
CA TRP A 219 -20.46 -34.24 16.84
C TRP A 219 -21.17 -33.50 17.99
N SER A 220 -22.08 -34.16 18.70
CA SER A 220 -23.07 -33.51 19.56
C SER A 220 -22.58 -33.09 20.95
N LYS A 221 -21.36 -33.47 21.38
CA LYS A 221 -20.80 -32.94 22.64
C LYS A 221 -20.27 -31.54 22.36
N GLY A 222 -21.12 -30.53 22.64
CA GLY A 222 -20.94 -29.11 22.32
C GLY A 222 -19.48 -28.66 22.41
N ASN A 223 -18.84 -28.56 21.24
CA ASN A 223 -17.45 -28.15 21.17
C ASN A 223 -17.41 -26.64 21.36
N TRP A 224 -17.24 -26.20 22.60
CA TRP A 224 -17.22 -24.79 23.00
C TRP A 224 -16.27 -23.94 22.14
N ILE A 225 -15.26 -24.55 21.51
CA ILE A 225 -14.36 -23.85 20.58
C ILE A 225 -15.08 -23.30 19.34
N GLN A 226 -16.19 -23.89 18.91
CA GLN A 226 -16.98 -23.36 17.79
C GLN A 226 -17.69 -22.06 18.14
N TYR A 227 -18.03 -21.84 19.41
CA TYR A 227 -18.52 -20.54 19.87
C TYR A 227 -17.43 -19.46 19.77
N LEU A 228 -16.17 -19.80 20.06
CA LEU A 228 -15.05 -18.88 19.86
C LEU A 228 -14.86 -18.52 18.37
N TYR A 229 -14.93 -19.49 17.46
CA TYR A 229 -14.88 -19.19 16.02
C TYR A 229 -16.12 -18.44 15.54
N ALA A 230 -17.30 -18.70 16.10
CA ALA A 230 -18.50 -17.91 15.80
C ALA A 230 -18.33 -16.44 16.24
N THR A 231 -17.78 -16.21 17.44
CA THR A 231 -17.40 -14.87 17.92
C THR A 231 -16.42 -14.19 16.97
N GLY A 232 -15.33 -14.87 16.63
CA GLY A 232 -14.31 -14.30 15.74
C GLY A 232 -14.89 -13.98 14.36
N ASN A 233 -15.63 -14.90 13.76
CA ASN A 233 -16.26 -14.69 12.44
C ASN A 233 -17.29 -13.56 12.46
N PHE A 234 -18.09 -13.44 13.53
CA PHE A 234 -18.98 -12.31 13.77
C PHE A 234 -18.20 -10.99 13.79
N LEU A 235 -17.17 -10.88 14.62
CA LEU A 235 -16.37 -9.65 14.74
C LEU A 235 -15.69 -9.26 13.43
N LEU A 236 -15.07 -10.22 12.74
CA LEU A 236 -14.42 -9.98 11.45
C LEU A 236 -15.43 -9.47 10.41
N PHE A 237 -16.62 -10.08 10.34
CA PHE A 237 -17.64 -9.70 9.37
C PHE A 237 -18.33 -8.37 9.71
N THR A 238 -18.58 -8.09 10.99
CA THR A 238 -19.06 -6.78 11.47
C THR A 238 -18.11 -5.66 11.05
N VAL A 239 -16.81 -5.82 11.30
CA VAL A 239 -15.84 -4.77 10.94
C VAL A 239 -15.63 -4.72 9.43
N LEU A 240 -15.66 -5.85 8.71
CA LEU A 240 -15.64 -5.88 7.25
C LEU A 240 -16.78 -5.02 6.67
N LEU A 241 -18.02 -5.18 7.15
CA LEU A 241 -19.15 -4.33 6.75
C LEU A 241 -18.92 -2.87 7.16
N GLY A 242 -18.35 -2.64 8.35
CA GLY A 242 -18.04 -1.31 8.88
C GLY A 242 -16.98 -0.54 8.10
N THR A 243 -16.16 -1.22 7.28
CA THR A 243 -15.24 -0.53 6.35
C THR A 243 -15.97 0.22 5.23
N ARG A 244 -17.22 -0.18 4.94
CA ARG A 244 -17.99 0.27 3.77
C ARG A 244 -17.18 0.18 2.46
N SER A 245 -16.39 -0.87 2.26
CA SER A 245 -15.63 -1.08 1.02
C SER A 245 -16.45 -1.88 -0.02
N ASN A 246 -16.99 -1.19 -1.03
CA ASN A 246 -17.79 -1.85 -2.08
C ASN A 246 -16.97 -2.87 -2.88
N GLY A 247 -15.72 -2.53 -3.21
CA GLY A 247 -14.80 -3.45 -3.89
C GLY A 247 -14.50 -4.69 -3.04
N GLY A 248 -14.21 -4.50 -1.75
CA GLY A 248 -14.00 -5.59 -0.80
C GLY A 248 -15.20 -6.53 -0.69
N LEU A 249 -16.41 -5.99 -0.52
CA LEU A 249 -17.64 -6.80 -0.39
C LEU A 249 -18.01 -7.52 -1.68
N LEU A 250 -17.84 -6.88 -2.84
CA LEU A 250 -18.10 -7.49 -4.14
C LEU A 250 -17.18 -8.70 -4.39
N VAL A 251 -15.86 -8.49 -4.25
CA VAL A 251 -14.89 -9.57 -4.44
C VAL A 251 -15.11 -10.68 -3.41
N PHE A 252 -15.38 -10.33 -2.14
CA PHE A 252 -15.71 -11.32 -1.11
C PHE A 252 -16.93 -12.17 -1.48
N GLY A 253 -18.02 -11.56 -1.95
CA GLY A 253 -19.22 -12.28 -2.37
C GLY A 253 -18.95 -13.27 -3.51
N ILE A 254 -18.22 -12.85 -4.55
CA ILE A 254 -17.85 -13.71 -5.68
C ILE A 254 -16.97 -14.89 -5.21
N VAL A 255 -15.94 -14.61 -4.41
CA VAL A 255 -15.03 -15.65 -3.91
C VAL A 255 -15.74 -16.58 -2.92
N LEU A 256 -16.68 -16.08 -2.11
CA LEU A 256 -17.48 -16.87 -1.18
C LEU A 256 -18.36 -17.89 -1.92
N LEU A 257 -18.98 -17.50 -3.04
CA LEU A 257 -19.75 -18.43 -3.87
C LEU A 257 -18.86 -19.55 -4.41
N ILE A 258 -17.69 -19.20 -4.97
CA ILE A 258 -16.71 -20.18 -5.47
C ILE A 258 -16.24 -21.10 -4.34
N PHE A 259 -15.95 -20.54 -3.16
CA PHE A 259 -15.56 -21.29 -1.97
C PHE A 259 -16.64 -22.30 -1.55
N ILE A 260 -17.90 -21.88 -1.45
CA ILE A 260 -19.00 -22.77 -1.08
C ILE A 260 -19.20 -23.88 -2.12
N ILE A 261 -19.12 -23.57 -3.42
CA ILE A 261 -19.21 -24.56 -4.50
C ILE A 261 -18.06 -25.57 -4.41
N GLY A 262 -16.85 -25.09 -4.13
CA GLY A 262 -15.63 -25.90 -4.00
C GLY A 262 -15.59 -26.75 -2.73
N LEU A 263 -16.35 -26.44 -1.68
CA LEU A 263 -16.29 -27.22 -0.45
C LEU A 263 -16.68 -28.70 -0.68
N PRO A 264 -16.08 -29.64 0.09
CA PRO A 264 -16.52 -31.03 0.11
C PRO A 264 -18.04 -31.12 0.34
N ARG A 265 -18.72 -32.06 -0.33
CA ARG A 265 -20.20 -32.12 -0.35
C ARG A 265 -20.84 -32.04 1.05
N GLY A 266 -20.26 -32.71 2.04
CA GLY A 266 -20.75 -32.71 3.42
C GLY A 266 -20.49 -31.43 4.22
N SER A 267 -19.73 -30.47 3.70
CA SER A 267 -19.40 -29.21 4.38
C SER A 267 -20.11 -27.99 3.80
N ARG A 268 -20.71 -28.10 2.61
CA ARG A 268 -21.37 -26.96 1.94
C ARG A 268 -22.51 -26.39 2.77
N ILE A 269 -23.49 -27.22 3.10
CA ILE A 269 -24.68 -26.82 3.88
C ILE A 269 -24.30 -26.34 5.29
N PRO A 270 -23.43 -27.05 6.05
CA PRO A 270 -22.95 -26.55 7.34
C PRO A 270 -22.36 -25.14 7.29
N VAL A 271 -21.48 -24.87 6.31
CA VAL A 271 -20.83 -23.56 6.17
C VAL A 271 -21.82 -22.49 5.73
N ILE A 272 -22.75 -22.80 4.81
CA ILE A 272 -23.84 -21.88 4.42
C ILE A 272 -24.65 -21.49 5.65
N ILE A 273 -25.13 -22.46 6.42
CA ILE A 273 -25.99 -22.20 7.58
C ILE A 273 -25.23 -21.41 8.64
N HIS A 274 -23.97 -21.77 8.94
CA HIS A 274 -23.14 -21.01 9.87
C HIS A 274 -22.98 -19.56 9.42
N PHE A 275 -22.63 -19.32 8.16
CA PHE A 275 -22.53 -17.98 7.59
C PHE A 275 -23.86 -17.21 7.71
N THR A 276 -24.98 -17.84 7.38
CA THR A 276 -26.32 -17.24 7.51
C THR A 276 -26.71 -16.95 8.96
N LEU A 277 -26.18 -17.69 9.94
CA LEU A 277 -26.52 -17.48 11.35
C LEU A 277 -25.76 -16.33 12.00
N PHE A 278 -24.51 -16.05 11.61
CA PHE A 278 -23.77 -14.91 12.17
C PHE A 278 -23.85 -13.63 11.32
N SER A 279 -24.11 -13.71 10.01
CA SER A 279 -24.08 -12.53 9.12
C SER A 279 -25.21 -11.51 9.36
N PRO A 280 -26.49 -11.87 9.60
CA PRO A 280 -27.52 -10.88 9.93
C PRO A 280 -27.28 -10.17 11.27
N PRO A 281 -26.90 -10.87 12.37
CA PRO A 281 -26.46 -10.20 13.58
C PRO A 281 -25.28 -9.25 13.35
N SER A 282 -24.32 -9.63 12.49
CA SER A 282 -23.18 -8.76 12.16
C SER A 282 -23.62 -7.48 11.45
N LEU A 283 -24.55 -7.59 10.49
CA LEU A 283 -25.10 -6.44 9.77
C LEU A 283 -25.86 -5.50 10.71
N LEU A 284 -26.74 -6.05 11.54
CA LEU A 284 -27.47 -5.28 12.54
C LEU A 284 -26.51 -4.57 13.50
N ALA A 285 -25.54 -5.31 14.04
CA ALA A 285 -24.53 -4.76 14.93
C ALA A 285 -23.74 -3.64 14.24
N THR A 286 -23.35 -3.80 12.99
CA THR A 286 -22.61 -2.77 12.23
C THR A 286 -23.40 -1.48 12.08
N ILE A 287 -24.64 -1.57 11.59
CA ILE A 287 -25.50 -0.40 11.36
C ILE A 287 -25.70 0.36 12.66
N MET A 288 -26.10 -0.35 13.71
CA MET A 288 -26.41 0.26 15.00
C MET A 288 -25.15 0.78 15.71
N PHE A 289 -24.04 0.04 15.62
CA PHE A 289 -22.75 0.48 16.16
C PHE A 289 -22.28 1.76 15.51
N LEU A 290 -22.25 1.83 14.17
CA LEU A 290 -21.77 3.01 13.47
C LEU A 290 -22.63 4.22 13.78
N ASN A 291 -23.96 4.09 13.74
CA ASN A 291 -24.88 5.18 14.07
C ASN A 291 -24.66 5.71 15.49
N ALA A 292 -24.51 4.81 16.47
CA ALA A 292 -24.24 5.18 17.86
C ALA A 292 -22.85 5.80 18.06
N ALA A 293 -21.82 5.25 17.41
CA ALA A 293 -20.45 5.72 17.47
C ALA A 293 -20.31 7.14 16.89
N THR A 294 -20.89 7.38 15.71
CA THR A 294 -20.92 8.74 15.11
C THR A 294 -21.76 9.72 15.91
N GLY A 295 -22.80 9.23 16.60
CA GLY A 295 -23.63 10.03 17.51
C GLY A 295 -23.00 10.30 18.88
N GLY A 296 -21.77 9.85 19.15
CA GLY A 296 -21.10 10.02 20.44
C GLY A 296 -21.65 9.11 21.56
N HIS A 297 -22.50 8.15 21.25
CA HIS A 297 -23.13 7.24 22.21
C HIS A 297 -22.36 5.93 22.36
N GLN A 298 -21.15 6.02 22.92
CA GLN A 298 -20.18 4.91 23.00
C GLN A 298 -20.74 3.66 23.70
N GLY A 299 -21.44 3.83 24.83
CA GLY A 299 -22.04 2.71 25.57
C GLY A 299 -23.12 1.98 24.76
N ILE A 300 -23.93 2.73 23.99
CA ILE A 300 -24.95 2.17 23.09
C ILE A 300 -24.27 1.42 21.94
N ALA A 301 -23.18 1.95 21.40
CA ALA A 301 -22.42 1.28 20.35
C ALA A 301 -21.95 -0.12 20.80
N TRP A 302 -21.31 -0.21 21.96
CA TRP A 302 -20.84 -1.50 22.51
C TRP A 302 -21.97 -2.44 22.92
N LEU A 303 -23.12 -1.91 23.38
CA LEU A 303 -24.32 -2.70 23.60
C LEU A 303 -24.74 -3.45 22.33
N TRP A 304 -24.70 -2.80 21.16
CA TRP A 304 -25.05 -3.44 19.89
C TRP A 304 -24.06 -4.49 19.43
N ILE A 305 -22.77 -4.34 19.75
CA ILE A 305 -21.78 -5.42 19.56
C ILE A 305 -22.10 -6.61 20.47
N ALA A 306 -22.43 -6.37 21.75
CA ALA A 306 -22.78 -7.42 22.70
C ALA A 306 -24.08 -8.15 22.31
N VAL A 307 -25.11 -7.41 21.88
CA VAL A 307 -26.37 -7.97 21.36
C VAL A 307 -26.12 -8.82 20.12
N GLY A 308 -25.36 -8.31 19.15
CA GLY A 308 -25.00 -9.06 17.95
C GLY A 308 -24.23 -10.34 18.27
N LEU A 309 -23.32 -10.29 19.25
CA LEU A 309 -22.56 -11.45 19.71
C LEU A 309 -23.47 -12.49 20.39
N ALA A 310 -24.38 -12.07 21.25
CA ALA A 310 -25.36 -12.95 21.89
C ALA A 310 -26.25 -13.64 20.85
N LEU A 311 -26.68 -12.91 19.81
CA LEU A 311 -27.43 -13.47 18.68
C LEU A 311 -26.59 -14.46 17.86
N ALA A 312 -25.31 -14.17 17.62
CA ALA A 312 -24.40 -15.10 16.94
C ALA A 312 -24.21 -16.40 17.74
N TRP A 313 -24.12 -16.31 19.07
CA TRP A 313 -24.06 -17.48 19.97
C TRP A 313 -25.38 -18.26 20.00
N ALA A 314 -26.52 -17.57 20.02
CA ALA A 314 -27.83 -18.20 19.87
C ALA A 314 -27.91 -18.93 18.51
N GLY A 315 -27.41 -18.32 17.44
CA GLY A 315 -27.24 -18.94 16.13
C GLY A 315 -26.38 -20.22 16.20
N GLN A 316 -25.21 -20.18 16.84
CA GLN A 316 -24.37 -21.36 17.03
C GLN A 316 -25.08 -22.46 17.84
N ALA A 317 -25.84 -22.10 18.87
CA ALA A 317 -26.65 -23.06 19.63
C ALA A 317 -27.75 -23.68 18.76
N LEU A 318 -28.43 -22.89 17.92
CA LEU A 318 -29.40 -23.36 16.94
C LEU A 318 -28.77 -24.29 15.91
N TYR A 319 -27.56 -23.99 15.43
CA TYR A 319 -26.80 -24.88 14.55
C TYR A 319 -26.59 -26.25 15.21
N HIS A 320 -26.09 -26.28 16.44
CA HIS A 320 -25.90 -27.53 17.19
C HIS A 320 -27.21 -28.30 17.41
N LEU A 321 -28.31 -27.59 17.68
CA LEU A 321 -29.63 -28.21 17.81
C LEU A 321 -30.10 -28.83 16.49
N ALA A 322 -29.95 -28.10 15.38
CA ALA A 322 -30.30 -28.56 14.03
C ALA A 322 -29.46 -29.78 13.61
N GLU A 323 -28.18 -29.79 13.95
CA GLU A 323 -27.27 -30.92 13.71
C GLU A 323 -27.65 -32.15 14.54
N ARG A 324 -27.91 -31.97 15.85
CA ARG A 324 -28.37 -33.04 16.75
C ARG A 324 -29.69 -33.67 16.30
N LYS A 325 -30.62 -32.86 15.79
CA LYS A 325 -31.93 -33.32 15.31
C LYS A 325 -31.92 -33.86 13.87
N GLY A 326 -30.77 -33.91 13.19
CA GLY A 326 -30.69 -34.39 11.81
C GLY A 326 -31.34 -33.46 10.78
N LEU A 327 -31.63 -32.21 11.14
CA LEU A 327 -32.23 -31.24 10.23
C LEU A 327 -31.28 -30.90 9.08
N LEU A 328 -29.97 -30.85 9.34
CA LEU A 328 -28.95 -30.58 8.31
C LEU A 328 -28.94 -31.67 7.22
N THR A 329 -29.11 -32.93 7.61
CA THR A 329 -29.23 -34.06 6.67
C THR A 329 -30.55 -34.01 5.90
N TRP A 330 -31.64 -33.58 6.54
CA TRP A 330 -32.93 -33.36 5.87
C TRP A 330 -32.86 -32.23 4.83
N ILE A 331 -32.26 -31.08 5.17
CA ILE A 331 -32.02 -29.97 4.25
C ILE A 331 -31.18 -30.45 3.06
N ALA A 332 -30.14 -31.25 3.32
CA ALA A 332 -29.30 -31.81 2.27
C ALA A 332 -30.05 -32.72 1.30
N ALA A 333 -31.02 -33.50 1.79
CA ALA A 333 -31.87 -34.36 0.98
C ALA A 333 -32.88 -33.56 0.13
N HIS A 334 -33.38 -32.42 0.62
CA HIS A 334 -34.41 -31.61 -0.04
C HIS A 334 -33.86 -30.36 -0.75
N LYS A 335 -32.54 -30.28 -0.95
CA LYS A 335 -31.84 -29.09 -1.47
C LYS A 335 -32.39 -28.56 -2.79
N THR A 336 -32.91 -29.41 -3.68
CA THR A 336 -33.47 -28.99 -4.98
C THR A 336 -34.77 -28.22 -4.82
N VAL A 337 -35.65 -28.69 -3.94
CA VAL A 337 -36.92 -28.03 -3.60
C VAL A 337 -36.64 -26.70 -2.89
N LEU A 338 -35.69 -26.70 -1.94
CA LEU A 338 -35.29 -25.48 -1.24
C LEU A 338 -34.61 -24.46 -2.16
N LEU A 339 -33.79 -24.90 -3.12
CA LEU A 339 -33.22 -24.01 -4.13
C LEU A 339 -34.29 -23.43 -5.05
N ALA A 340 -35.27 -24.24 -5.49
CA ALA A 340 -36.36 -23.76 -6.32
C ALA A 340 -37.21 -22.71 -5.57
N ALA A 341 -37.52 -22.96 -4.30
CA ALA A 341 -38.21 -21.99 -3.45
C ALA A 341 -37.40 -20.70 -3.24
N LEU A 342 -36.10 -20.83 -2.97
CA LEU A 342 -35.21 -19.68 -2.83
C LEU A 342 -35.10 -18.88 -4.14
N LEU A 343 -34.95 -19.56 -5.28
CA LEU A 343 -34.91 -18.92 -6.60
C LEU A 343 -36.21 -18.17 -6.87
N LEU A 344 -37.35 -18.73 -6.47
CA LEU A 344 -38.66 -18.09 -6.65
C LEU A 344 -38.79 -16.83 -5.77
N VAL A 345 -38.32 -16.88 -4.52
CA VAL A 345 -38.26 -15.71 -3.63
C VAL A 345 -37.31 -14.63 -4.17
N VAL A 346 -36.12 -15.01 -4.61
CA VAL A 346 -35.14 -14.08 -5.19
C VAL A 346 -35.67 -13.47 -6.48
N THR A 347 -36.29 -14.26 -7.35
CA THR A 347 -36.88 -13.79 -8.61
C THR A 347 -38.02 -12.83 -8.32
N ALA A 348 -38.92 -13.15 -7.39
CA ALA A 348 -39.99 -12.26 -6.94
C ALA A 348 -39.43 -10.96 -6.36
N GLY A 349 -38.37 -11.05 -5.55
CA GLY A 349 -37.65 -9.90 -5.01
C GLY A 349 -37.00 -9.02 -6.10
N CYS A 350 -36.34 -9.62 -7.09
CA CYS A 350 -35.75 -8.89 -8.21
C CYS A 350 -36.81 -8.22 -9.09
N ILE A 351 -37.94 -8.89 -9.35
CA ILE A 351 -39.07 -8.31 -10.07
C ILE A 351 -39.64 -7.13 -9.28
N PHE A 352 -39.83 -7.28 -7.96
CA PHE A 352 -40.30 -6.22 -7.09
C PHE A 352 -39.31 -5.03 -7.05
N SER A 353 -38.02 -5.29 -6.90
CA SER A 353 -36.98 -4.26 -6.93
C SER A 353 -36.91 -3.56 -8.29
N GLY A 354 -37.01 -4.30 -9.40
CA GLY A 354 -37.06 -3.73 -10.74
C GLY A 354 -38.28 -2.84 -10.95
N PHE A 355 -39.44 -3.28 -10.48
CA PHE A 355 -40.67 -2.48 -10.47
C PHE A 355 -40.55 -1.23 -9.60
N TYR A 356 -39.95 -1.35 -8.41
CA TYR A 356 -39.70 -0.25 -7.48
C TYR A 356 -38.75 0.80 -8.09
N ILE A 357 -37.64 0.35 -8.68
CA ILE A 357 -36.65 1.20 -9.37
C ILE A 357 -37.29 1.93 -10.56
N ASN A 358 -38.11 1.23 -11.35
CA ASN A 358 -38.80 1.82 -12.50
C ASN A 358 -39.85 2.87 -12.09
N THR A 359 -40.49 2.69 -10.93
CA THR A 359 -41.49 3.64 -10.39
C THR A 359 -40.87 4.79 -9.60
N HIS A 360 -39.61 4.68 -9.16
CA HIS A 360 -38.88 5.67 -8.37
C HIS A 360 -37.56 6.06 -9.06
N SER A 361 -37.64 6.51 -10.31
CA SER A 361 -36.50 6.79 -11.19
C SER A 361 -35.51 7.83 -10.62
N ASP A 362 -35.98 8.82 -9.84
CA ASP A 362 -35.12 9.78 -9.16
C ASP A 362 -34.34 9.16 -8.00
N THR A 363 -34.94 8.19 -7.29
CA THR A 363 -34.24 7.42 -6.26
C THR A 363 -33.21 6.48 -6.91
N ALA A 364 -33.51 5.93 -8.08
CA ALA A 364 -32.58 5.12 -8.85
C ALA A 364 -31.38 5.95 -9.37
N LYS A 365 -31.62 7.17 -9.87
CA LYS A 365 -30.56 8.11 -10.27
C LYS A 365 -29.67 8.48 -9.09
N ASN A 366 -30.26 8.83 -7.95
CA ASN A 366 -29.50 9.12 -6.73
C ASN A 366 -28.70 7.90 -6.26
N ILE A 367 -29.27 6.69 -6.31
CA ILE A 367 -28.54 5.46 -5.96
C ILE A 367 -27.43 5.15 -6.96
N ILE A 368 -27.60 5.40 -8.27
CA ILE A 368 -26.59 5.19 -9.31
C ILE A 368 -25.46 6.21 -9.21
N GLU A 369 -25.78 7.48 -8.93
CA GLU A 369 -24.79 8.53 -8.64
C GLU A 369 -24.04 8.26 -7.31
N ASP A 370 -24.74 7.75 -6.29
CA ASP A 370 -24.20 7.39 -4.98
C ASP A 370 -23.49 6.01 -4.98
N LEU A 371 -23.73 5.18 -6.00
CA LEU A 371 -23.07 3.88 -6.28
C LEU A 371 -21.62 4.05 -6.75
N ARG A 372 -20.88 5.03 -6.23
CA ARG A 372 -19.40 5.16 -6.31
C ARG A 372 -18.78 4.86 -7.69
N LEU A 373 -19.52 5.08 -8.78
CA LEU A 373 -19.01 5.00 -10.16
C LEU A 373 -17.86 5.98 -10.37
N ARG A 374 -17.83 7.04 -9.55
CA ARG A 374 -16.76 8.03 -9.51
C ARG A 374 -15.39 7.44 -9.13
N ASN A 375 -15.27 6.72 -8.01
CA ASN A 375 -13.97 6.14 -7.61
C ASN A 375 -13.48 5.12 -8.64
N ALA A 376 -14.40 4.40 -9.29
CA ALA A 376 -14.07 3.51 -10.39
C ALA A 376 -13.56 4.29 -11.63
N SER A 377 -14.15 5.45 -11.92
CA SER A 377 -13.72 6.34 -13.00
C SER A 377 -12.33 6.95 -12.74
N GLU A 378 -12.05 7.41 -11.51
CA GLU A 378 -10.74 7.93 -11.13
C GLU A 378 -9.63 6.88 -11.33
N ARG A 379 -9.86 5.64 -10.86
CA ARG A 379 -8.94 4.51 -11.04
C ARG A 379 -8.67 4.18 -12.50
N PHE A 380 -9.66 4.35 -13.38
CA PHE A 380 -9.47 4.13 -14.81
C PHE A 380 -8.46 5.12 -15.41
N TYR A 381 -8.51 6.40 -15.03
CA TYR A 381 -7.50 7.38 -15.44
C TYR A 381 -6.11 7.02 -14.89
N PHE A 382 -6.01 6.53 -13.65
CA PHE A 382 -4.72 6.08 -13.10
C PHE A 382 -4.14 4.92 -13.93
N PHE A 383 -4.98 3.98 -14.37
CA PHE A 383 -4.54 2.87 -15.23
C PHE A 383 -4.14 3.35 -16.63
N GLN A 384 -4.84 4.33 -17.19
CA GLN A 384 -4.46 4.95 -18.46
C GLN A 384 -3.11 5.66 -18.36
N ASP A 385 -2.89 6.44 -17.30
CA ASP A 385 -1.64 7.17 -17.07
C ASP A 385 -0.49 6.20 -16.78
N ALA A 386 -0.74 5.14 -16.02
CA ALA A 386 0.21 4.04 -15.82
C ALA A 386 0.58 3.37 -17.14
N MET A 387 -0.38 3.22 -18.06
CA MET A 387 -0.13 2.66 -19.39
C MET A 387 0.70 3.60 -20.27
N LYS A 388 0.52 4.92 -20.16
CA LYS A 388 1.41 5.91 -20.82
C LYS A 388 2.84 5.73 -20.34
N MET A 389 3.05 5.65 -19.01
CA MET A 389 4.37 5.41 -18.43
C MET A 389 4.98 4.07 -18.89
N PHE A 390 4.21 2.98 -18.82
CA PHE A 390 4.69 1.65 -19.22
C PHE A 390 5.19 1.63 -20.68
N LYS A 391 4.48 2.30 -21.60
CA LYS A 391 4.85 2.37 -23.02
C LYS A 391 6.22 3.01 -23.25
N GLU A 392 6.65 3.94 -22.40
CA GLU A 392 7.97 4.57 -22.52
C GLU A 392 9.12 3.68 -22.05
N ARG A 393 8.88 2.82 -21.05
CA ARG A 393 9.91 1.94 -20.47
C ARG A 393 9.41 0.51 -20.30
N PRO A 394 9.10 -0.22 -21.38
CA PRO A 394 8.33 -1.46 -21.31
C PRO A 394 9.10 -2.66 -20.75
N ILE A 395 10.44 -2.67 -20.81
CA ILE A 395 11.23 -3.87 -20.45
C ILE A 395 11.47 -3.93 -18.94
N LEU A 396 12.17 -2.94 -18.40
CA LEU A 396 12.62 -2.87 -17.00
C LEU A 396 11.83 -1.85 -16.16
N GLY A 397 10.87 -1.13 -16.76
CA GLY A 397 10.01 -0.19 -16.05
C GLY A 397 10.72 1.09 -15.61
N TRP A 398 10.12 1.78 -14.65
CA TRP A 398 10.58 3.07 -14.12
C TRP A 398 11.44 2.94 -12.85
N GLY A 399 11.71 1.71 -12.40
CA GLY A 399 12.25 1.45 -11.06
C GLY A 399 11.12 1.30 -10.03
N GLY A 400 11.42 0.65 -8.91
CA GLY A 400 10.51 0.62 -7.76
C GLY A 400 10.15 2.04 -7.30
N GLY A 401 8.86 2.31 -7.06
CA GLY A 401 8.37 3.66 -6.77
C GLY A 401 8.30 4.59 -7.98
N GLY A 402 8.51 4.09 -9.21
CA GLY A 402 8.51 4.90 -10.42
C GLY A 402 7.20 5.67 -10.65
N TRP A 403 6.06 5.08 -10.27
CA TRP A 403 4.77 5.78 -10.27
C TRP A 403 4.81 7.01 -9.35
N GLU A 404 5.10 6.82 -8.06
CA GLU A 404 5.13 7.89 -7.06
C GLU A 404 6.04 9.05 -7.48
N ALA A 405 7.19 8.72 -8.09
CA ALA A 405 8.19 9.69 -8.51
C ALA A 405 7.81 10.50 -9.76
N ALA A 406 7.11 9.89 -10.73
CA ALA A 406 6.99 10.47 -12.08
C ALA A 406 5.56 10.62 -12.62
N TYR A 407 4.52 10.07 -11.97
CA TYR A 407 3.17 10.05 -12.54
C TYR A 407 2.63 11.45 -12.89
N ARG A 408 3.08 12.49 -12.18
CA ARG A 408 2.63 13.88 -12.39
C ARG A 408 2.97 14.41 -13.78
N SER A 409 3.98 13.85 -14.45
CA SER A 409 4.33 14.19 -15.82
C SER A 409 3.38 13.53 -16.85
N TYR A 410 2.59 12.54 -16.43
CA TYR A 410 1.69 11.75 -17.26
C TYR A 410 0.21 11.93 -16.94
N GLN A 411 -0.09 12.48 -15.76
CA GLN A 411 -1.44 12.59 -15.22
C GLN A 411 -2.38 13.27 -16.22
N SER A 412 -3.58 12.73 -16.42
CA SER A 412 -4.57 13.34 -17.33
C SER A 412 -5.20 14.62 -16.77
N TYR A 413 -5.34 14.71 -15.45
CA TYR A 413 -5.86 15.87 -14.71
C TYR A 413 -5.18 15.94 -13.34
N LEU A 414 -5.44 16.98 -12.56
CA LEU A 414 -4.90 17.06 -11.20
C LEU A 414 -5.54 16.01 -10.30
N TYR A 415 -4.73 15.03 -9.90
CA TYR A 415 -5.03 14.13 -8.80
C TYR A 415 -3.75 13.82 -8.01
N ASN A 416 -3.92 13.47 -6.74
CA ASN A 416 -2.84 13.07 -5.86
C ASN A 416 -2.93 11.57 -5.57
N SER A 417 -1.95 10.82 -6.06
CA SER A 417 -1.89 9.38 -5.80
C SER A 417 -0.47 8.82 -5.80
N ASN A 418 0.00 8.39 -4.64
CA ASN A 418 1.32 7.74 -4.52
C ASN A 418 1.33 6.29 -5.04
N GLN A 419 0.17 5.74 -5.42
CA GLN A 419 0.00 4.38 -5.89
C GLN A 419 -0.96 4.33 -7.07
N VAL A 420 -0.81 3.39 -8.00
CA VAL A 420 -1.72 3.29 -9.16
C VAL A 420 -3.16 2.90 -8.75
N HIS A 421 -3.37 2.37 -7.54
CA HIS A 421 -4.63 1.73 -7.12
C HIS A 421 -5.01 0.51 -7.99
N GLY A 422 -3.98 -0.19 -8.46
CA GLY A 422 -4.07 -1.51 -9.07
C GLY A 422 -2.67 -2.12 -9.05
N TYR A 423 -2.45 -3.12 -8.20
CA TYR A 423 -1.13 -3.71 -7.93
C TYR A 423 -0.42 -4.19 -9.20
N TYR A 424 -1.16 -4.79 -10.14
CA TYR A 424 -0.57 -5.30 -11.38
C TYR A 424 -0.08 -4.18 -12.30
N PHE A 425 -0.80 -3.05 -12.35
CA PHE A 425 -0.35 -1.86 -13.06
C PHE A 425 0.83 -1.21 -12.35
N GLN A 426 0.85 -1.19 -11.01
CA GLN A 426 2.00 -0.74 -10.22
C GLN A 426 3.26 -1.52 -10.60
N VAL A 427 3.22 -2.85 -10.52
CA VAL A 427 4.36 -3.71 -10.90
C VAL A 427 4.77 -3.48 -12.35
N MET A 428 3.80 -3.35 -13.26
CA MET A 428 4.06 -3.09 -14.68
C MET A 428 4.80 -1.77 -14.91
N VAL A 429 4.40 -0.68 -14.24
CA VAL A 429 5.09 0.61 -14.32
C VAL A 429 6.50 0.50 -13.74
N GLU A 430 6.63 -0.13 -12.57
CA GLU A 430 7.89 -0.17 -11.84
C GLU A 430 8.93 -1.07 -12.50
N THR A 431 8.52 -2.22 -13.01
CA THR A 431 9.44 -3.30 -13.43
C THR A 431 9.25 -3.77 -14.86
N GLY A 432 8.29 -3.20 -15.59
CA GLY A 432 8.01 -3.54 -16.98
C GLY A 432 7.45 -4.94 -17.18
N VAL A 433 7.66 -5.47 -18.39
CA VAL A 433 7.18 -6.80 -18.80
C VAL A 433 7.82 -7.91 -17.98
N LEU A 434 9.06 -7.74 -17.51
CA LEU A 434 9.75 -8.77 -16.73
C LEU A 434 9.04 -9.01 -15.40
N GLY A 435 8.70 -7.96 -14.66
CA GLY A 435 8.07 -8.17 -13.35
C GLY A 435 6.62 -8.62 -13.45
N ILE A 436 5.86 -8.16 -14.44
CA ILE A 436 4.49 -8.68 -14.64
C ILE A 436 4.51 -10.16 -15.04
N LEU A 437 5.46 -10.60 -15.88
CA LEU A 437 5.63 -12.02 -16.20
C LEU A 437 6.01 -12.84 -14.96
N VAL A 438 6.84 -12.30 -14.07
CA VAL A 438 7.14 -12.95 -12.79
C VAL A 438 5.90 -13.08 -11.92
N VAL A 439 5.11 -12.01 -11.76
CA VAL A 439 3.86 -12.03 -10.98
C VAL A 439 2.84 -13.02 -11.57
N LEU A 440 2.69 -13.05 -12.89
CA LEU A 440 1.85 -14.03 -13.59
C LEU A 440 2.39 -15.46 -13.40
N GLY A 441 3.71 -15.65 -13.38
CA GLY A 441 4.36 -16.92 -13.08
C GLY A 441 4.13 -17.40 -11.64
N ILE A 442 4.15 -16.51 -10.66
CA ILE A 442 3.77 -16.80 -9.26
C ILE A 442 2.32 -17.29 -9.21
N TRP A 443 1.38 -16.52 -9.77
CA TRP A 443 -0.04 -16.87 -9.80
C TRP A 443 -0.31 -18.17 -10.54
N GLY A 444 0.25 -18.33 -11.74
CA GLY A 444 0.09 -19.54 -12.56
C GLY A 444 0.62 -20.78 -11.85
N SER A 445 1.81 -20.69 -11.25
CA SER A 445 2.40 -21.80 -10.48
C SER A 445 1.60 -22.13 -9.22
N PHE A 446 1.12 -21.11 -8.50
CA PHE A 446 0.28 -21.28 -7.32
C PHE A 446 -1.06 -21.95 -7.66
N LEU A 447 -1.80 -21.41 -8.63
CA LEU A 447 -3.10 -21.93 -9.05
C LEU A 447 -3.00 -23.33 -9.62
N TYR A 448 -1.96 -23.63 -10.40
CA TYR A 448 -1.69 -24.98 -10.89
C TYR A 448 -1.44 -25.95 -9.73
N LEU A 449 -0.60 -25.56 -8.77
CA LEU A 449 -0.27 -26.40 -7.62
C LEU A 449 -1.49 -26.65 -6.73
N THR A 450 -2.26 -25.60 -6.39
CA THR A 450 -3.47 -25.75 -5.58
C THR A 450 -4.53 -26.57 -6.28
N HIS A 451 -4.71 -26.43 -7.59
CA HIS A 451 -5.59 -27.27 -8.40
C HIS A 451 -5.20 -28.75 -8.27
N ARG A 452 -3.91 -29.07 -8.44
CA ARG A 452 -3.38 -30.44 -8.28
C ARG A 452 -3.58 -30.98 -6.87
N LEU A 453 -3.28 -30.18 -5.83
CA LEU A 453 -3.43 -30.58 -4.43
C LEU A 453 -4.90 -30.80 -4.05
N TYR A 454 -5.79 -29.92 -4.51
CA TYR A 454 -7.22 -30.00 -4.28
C TYR A 454 -7.82 -31.28 -4.89
N HIS A 455 -7.48 -31.59 -6.15
CA HIS A 455 -7.96 -32.81 -6.79
C HIS A 455 -7.30 -34.09 -6.27
N GLY A 456 -6.03 -34.01 -5.84
CA GLY A 456 -5.34 -35.11 -5.15
C GLY A 456 -5.92 -35.40 -3.77
N ALA A 457 -6.63 -34.45 -3.15
CA ALA A 457 -7.24 -34.59 -1.84
C ALA A 457 -8.73 -34.99 -1.86
N LYS A 458 -9.31 -35.40 -2.99
CA LYS A 458 -10.75 -35.76 -3.10
C LYS A 458 -11.23 -36.79 -2.05
N SER A 459 -10.35 -37.71 -1.64
CA SER A 459 -10.62 -38.71 -0.60
C SER A 459 -10.33 -38.24 0.84
N ASN A 460 -9.75 -37.05 1.00
CA ASN A 460 -9.37 -36.45 2.28
C ASN A 460 -10.03 -35.06 2.42
N ALA A 461 -11.26 -35.05 2.92
CA ALA A 461 -12.08 -33.84 3.06
C ALA A 461 -11.40 -32.71 3.88
N PRO A 462 -10.72 -32.97 5.02
CA PRO A 462 -9.96 -31.94 5.73
C PRO A 462 -8.91 -31.25 4.86
N ARG A 463 -8.10 -32.03 4.13
CA ARG A 463 -7.03 -31.50 3.29
C ARG A 463 -7.59 -30.78 2.07
N GLN A 464 -8.67 -31.30 1.48
CA GLN A 464 -9.35 -30.66 0.36
C GLN A 464 -9.91 -29.28 0.74
N ALA A 465 -10.60 -29.20 1.89
CA ALA A 465 -11.13 -27.93 2.39
C ALA A 465 -10.00 -26.94 2.74
N LEU A 466 -8.91 -27.41 3.35
CA LEU A 466 -7.75 -26.57 3.66
C LEU A 466 -7.12 -25.95 2.41
N VAL A 467 -6.88 -26.74 1.36
CA VAL A 467 -6.32 -26.23 0.09
C VAL A 467 -7.25 -25.20 -0.53
N LEU A 468 -8.56 -25.45 -0.50
CA LEU A 468 -9.56 -24.51 -0.98
C LEU A 468 -9.54 -23.21 -0.18
N THR A 469 -9.45 -23.26 1.15
CA THR A 469 -9.35 -22.08 2.02
C THR A 469 -8.14 -21.23 1.72
N ILE A 470 -6.95 -21.85 1.59
CA ILE A 470 -5.71 -21.14 1.22
C ILE A 470 -5.86 -20.49 -0.15
N THR A 471 -6.47 -21.21 -1.11
CA THR A 471 -6.71 -20.68 -2.46
C THR A 471 -7.68 -19.51 -2.44
N SER A 472 -8.82 -19.62 -1.75
CA SER A 472 -9.82 -18.57 -1.66
C SER A 472 -9.31 -17.33 -0.93
N ALA A 473 -8.54 -17.50 0.16
CA ALA A 473 -7.93 -16.38 0.86
C ALA A 473 -6.90 -15.66 -0.03
N ALA A 474 -6.04 -16.39 -0.75
CA ALA A 474 -5.11 -15.79 -1.69
C ALA A 474 -5.83 -15.06 -2.84
N VAL A 475 -6.80 -15.73 -3.48
CA VAL A 475 -7.58 -15.17 -4.60
C VAL A 475 -8.38 -13.93 -4.16
N MET A 476 -8.91 -13.91 -2.93
CA MET A 476 -9.56 -12.72 -2.37
C MET A 476 -8.63 -11.50 -2.38
N LEU A 477 -7.41 -11.65 -1.85
CA LEU A 477 -6.40 -10.57 -1.86
C LEU A 477 -5.97 -10.22 -3.29
N GLY A 478 -5.69 -11.24 -4.11
CA GLY A 478 -5.21 -11.07 -5.49
C GLY A 478 -6.20 -10.37 -6.41
N LEU A 479 -7.50 -10.67 -6.29
CA LEU A 479 -8.55 -10.02 -7.08
C LEU A 479 -8.85 -8.62 -6.58
N HIS A 480 -8.86 -8.39 -5.27
CA HIS A 480 -9.04 -7.04 -4.73
C HIS A 480 -7.90 -6.10 -5.16
N ALA A 481 -6.66 -6.62 -5.19
CA ALA A 481 -5.49 -5.88 -5.65
C ALA A 481 -5.51 -5.49 -7.14
N VAL A 482 -6.48 -5.97 -7.94
CA VAL A 482 -6.69 -5.47 -9.31
C VAL A 482 -7.23 -4.05 -9.29
N ILE A 483 -8.10 -3.76 -8.32
CA ILE A 483 -8.85 -2.50 -8.23
C ILE A 483 -8.37 -1.62 -7.08
N ASP A 484 -7.37 -2.05 -6.32
CA ASP A 484 -6.82 -1.29 -5.20
C ASP A 484 -5.32 -1.58 -4.99
N PHE A 485 -4.68 -0.83 -4.11
CA PHE A 485 -3.25 -0.93 -3.81
C PHE A 485 -2.97 -1.62 -2.46
N ASP A 486 -3.89 -2.47 -1.97
CA ASP A 486 -3.78 -3.09 -0.65
C ASP A 486 -2.52 -3.97 -0.48
N LEU A 487 -1.94 -4.49 -1.56
CA LEU A 487 -0.66 -5.22 -1.54
C LEU A 487 0.59 -4.33 -1.40
N SER A 488 0.43 -3.01 -1.37
CA SER A 488 1.51 -2.10 -0.94
C SER A 488 1.69 -2.10 0.59
N LEU A 489 0.64 -2.47 1.35
CA LEU A 489 0.72 -2.69 2.79
C LEU A 489 1.37 -4.06 3.01
N SER A 490 2.65 -4.06 3.38
CA SER A 490 3.43 -5.28 3.53
C SER A 490 2.76 -6.30 4.45
N ALA A 491 2.02 -5.89 5.49
CA ALA A 491 1.29 -6.81 6.35
C ALA A 491 0.31 -7.73 5.60
N ILE A 492 -0.40 -7.20 4.60
CA ILE A 492 -1.35 -7.97 3.78
C ILE A 492 -0.60 -8.87 2.81
N THR A 493 0.45 -8.33 2.19
CA THR A 493 1.29 -9.08 1.26
C THR A 493 2.01 -10.24 1.96
N LEU A 494 2.44 -10.08 3.20
CA LEU A 494 2.99 -11.17 4.01
C LEU A 494 1.99 -12.33 4.19
N VAL A 495 0.70 -12.03 4.39
CA VAL A 495 -0.35 -13.06 4.48
C VAL A 495 -0.57 -13.74 3.12
N LEU A 496 -0.54 -12.99 2.01
CA LEU A 496 -0.61 -13.57 0.66
C LEU A 496 0.58 -14.50 0.38
N TRP A 497 1.80 -14.06 0.71
CA TRP A 497 3.03 -14.84 0.52
C TRP A 497 3.11 -16.03 1.47
N MET A 498 2.50 -15.95 2.65
CA MET A 498 2.25 -17.10 3.52
C MET A 498 1.33 -18.11 2.82
N MET A 499 0.24 -17.71 2.17
CA MET A 499 -0.62 -18.63 1.42
C MET A 499 0.16 -19.32 0.30
N PHE A 500 0.98 -18.58 -0.45
CA PHE A 500 1.87 -19.15 -1.46
C PHE A 500 2.84 -20.17 -0.84
N GLY A 501 3.50 -19.83 0.28
CA GLY A 501 4.45 -20.71 0.96
C GLY A 501 3.82 -21.97 1.52
N LEU A 502 2.59 -21.87 2.08
CA LEU A 502 1.85 -23.02 2.60
C LEU A 502 1.59 -24.08 1.54
N THR A 503 1.39 -23.70 0.27
CA THR A 503 1.14 -24.68 -0.81
C THR A 503 2.36 -25.52 -1.16
N VAL A 504 3.56 -24.96 -1.02
CA VAL A 504 4.84 -25.66 -1.26
C VAL A 504 5.27 -26.47 -0.04
N SER A 505 4.73 -26.15 1.14
CA SER A 505 5.10 -26.79 2.40
C SER A 505 4.95 -28.33 2.36
N PRO A 506 5.83 -29.08 3.05
CA PRO A 506 5.69 -30.53 3.21
C PRO A 506 4.32 -30.94 3.80
N ALA A 507 3.78 -30.11 4.69
CA ALA A 507 2.49 -30.33 5.34
C ALA A 507 1.34 -30.49 4.34
N LEU A 508 1.32 -29.65 3.28
CA LEU A 508 0.27 -29.67 2.27
C LEU A 508 0.58 -30.54 1.06
N SER A 509 1.85 -30.69 0.68
CA SER A 509 2.22 -31.52 -0.48
C SER A 509 2.07 -33.02 -0.21
N GLY A 510 2.05 -33.44 1.06
CA GLY A 510 1.84 -34.83 1.46
C GLY A 510 3.01 -35.76 1.12
N LYS A 511 4.12 -35.21 0.60
CA LYS A 511 5.42 -35.89 0.62
C LYS A 511 5.85 -35.89 2.08
N LYS A 512 5.87 -37.07 2.73
CA LYS A 512 6.69 -37.23 3.93
C LYS A 512 8.09 -36.74 3.51
N GLN A 513 8.72 -35.85 4.30
CA GLN A 513 10.17 -35.71 4.21
C GLN A 513 10.70 -37.13 4.22
N ASP A 514 11.33 -37.57 3.11
CA ASP A 514 11.81 -38.94 3.00
C ASP A 514 12.62 -39.21 4.26
N ALA A 515 12.06 -40.02 5.17
CA ALA A 515 12.84 -40.65 6.20
C ALA A 515 13.85 -41.45 5.38
N ARG A 516 15.09 -40.93 5.30
CA ARG A 516 16.17 -41.43 4.43
C ARG A 516 16.42 -42.90 4.78
N LYS A 517 15.58 -43.80 4.26
CA LYS A 517 15.74 -45.24 4.36
C LYS A 517 16.88 -45.57 3.41
N GLY A 518 18.06 -45.81 3.99
CA GLY A 518 19.20 -46.41 3.28
C GLY A 518 20.17 -45.48 2.55
N LYS A 519 20.17 -44.16 2.74
CA LYS A 519 21.25 -43.32 2.17
C LYS A 519 22.51 -43.32 3.06
N LYS A 520 23.68 -43.47 2.43
CA LYS A 520 25.02 -43.29 3.01
C LYS A 520 25.06 -42.03 3.88
N TYR A 521 25.81 -42.06 4.98
CA TYR A 521 26.04 -40.90 5.83
C TYR A 521 26.56 -39.73 4.99
N VAL A 522 25.82 -38.62 4.95
CA VAL A 522 26.25 -37.35 4.37
C VAL A 522 26.58 -36.41 5.53
N PRO A 523 27.79 -35.84 5.62
CA PRO A 523 28.14 -34.85 6.64
C PRO A 523 27.33 -33.56 6.44
N ALA A 524 27.18 -32.76 7.50
CA ALA A 524 26.54 -31.46 7.40
C ALA A 524 27.39 -30.54 6.51
N ASN A 525 26.73 -29.78 5.61
CA ASN A 525 27.44 -28.93 4.67
C ASN A 525 27.67 -27.54 5.27
N ASN A 526 28.86 -27.30 5.79
CA ASN A 526 29.22 -26.03 6.41
C ASN A 526 29.29 -24.88 5.39
N THR A 527 29.52 -25.15 4.09
CA THR A 527 29.57 -24.08 3.08
C THR A 527 28.20 -23.47 2.82
N VAL A 528 27.14 -24.29 2.85
CA VAL A 528 25.76 -23.82 2.70
C VAL A 528 25.34 -22.98 3.91
N LEU A 529 25.66 -23.42 5.13
CA LEU A 529 25.39 -22.64 6.33
C LEU A 529 26.20 -21.33 6.36
N ALA A 530 27.47 -21.36 5.94
CA ALA A 530 28.29 -20.15 5.81
C ALA A 530 27.67 -19.18 4.79
N GLY A 531 27.26 -19.66 3.61
CA GLY A 531 26.59 -18.84 2.60
C GLY A 531 25.27 -18.25 3.10
N ALA A 532 24.43 -19.03 3.79
CA ALA A 532 23.21 -18.53 4.41
C ALA A 532 23.47 -17.50 5.52
N SER A 533 24.54 -17.68 6.30
CA SER A 533 24.96 -16.74 7.34
C SER A 533 25.42 -15.42 6.74
N VAL A 534 26.21 -15.46 5.66
CA VAL A 534 26.61 -14.27 4.91
C VAL A 534 25.39 -13.57 4.31
N ALA A 535 24.47 -14.32 3.68
CA ALA A 535 23.26 -13.73 3.09
C ALA A 535 22.39 -13.05 4.16
N ALA A 536 22.15 -13.70 5.30
CA ALA A 536 21.41 -13.12 6.41
C ALA A 536 22.11 -11.88 6.97
N LEU A 537 23.43 -11.92 7.12
CA LEU A 537 24.22 -10.78 7.58
C LEU A 537 24.14 -9.61 6.60
N VAL A 538 24.26 -9.86 5.29
CA VAL A 538 24.12 -8.82 4.25
C VAL A 538 22.75 -8.17 4.32
N ILE A 539 21.67 -8.94 4.45
CA ILE A 539 20.31 -8.41 4.60
C ILE A 539 20.18 -7.54 5.84
N MET A 540 20.68 -8.01 7.00
CA MET A 540 20.60 -7.28 8.26
C MET A 540 21.46 -6.02 8.27
N VAL A 541 22.68 -6.07 7.72
CA VAL A 541 23.57 -4.92 7.61
C VAL A 541 22.99 -3.91 6.63
N PHE A 542 22.49 -4.35 5.48
CA PHE A 542 21.83 -3.47 4.50
C PHE A 542 20.65 -2.72 5.12
N ALA A 543 19.68 -3.43 5.71
CA ALA A 543 18.54 -2.81 6.36
C ALA A 543 18.94 -1.99 7.61
N GLY A 544 19.98 -2.42 8.32
CA GLY A 544 20.57 -1.71 9.46
C GLY A 544 21.18 -0.37 9.07
N CYS A 545 21.91 -0.29 7.95
CA CYS A 545 22.44 0.95 7.40
C CYS A 545 21.31 1.92 7.04
N LEU A 546 20.24 1.45 6.40
CA LEU A 546 19.08 2.30 6.08
C LEU A 546 18.40 2.83 7.35
N ALA A 547 18.18 1.97 8.35
CA ALA A 547 17.60 2.37 9.62
C ALA A 547 18.49 3.36 10.39
N TRP A 548 19.81 3.15 10.36
CA TRP A 548 20.77 4.04 11.00
C TRP A 548 20.87 5.39 10.30
N SER A 549 20.82 5.40 8.97
CA SER A 549 20.71 6.61 8.17
C SER A 549 19.46 7.44 8.55
N ASN A 550 18.30 6.78 8.66
CA ASN A 550 17.06 7.42 9.08
C ASN A 550 17.17 8.04 10.48
N TYR A 551 17.85 7.35 11.40
CA TYR A 551 18.15 7.88 12.74
C TYR A 551 19.03 9.14 12.67
N LYS A 552 20.11 9.12 11.89
CA LYS A 552 21.01 10.27 11.72
C LYS A 552 20.31 11.48 11.09
N ALA A 553 19.49 11.26 10.07
CA ALA A 553 18.67 12.33 9.50
C ALA A 553 17.70 12.96 10.52
N ALA A 554 17.14 12.15 11.43
CA ALA A 554 16.29 12.66 12.51
C ALA A 554 17.09 13.50 13.52
N GLU A 555 18.31 13.10 13.87
CA GLU A 555 19.21 13.89 14.74
C GLU A 555 19.67 15.20 14.07
N ALA A 556 19.86 15.21 12.75
CA ALA A 556 20.09 16.44 12.00
C ALA A 556 18.91 17.41 12.15
N GLY A 557 17.68 16.93 11.99
CA GLY A 557 16.46 17.72 12.19
C GLY A 557 16.34 18.29 13.61
N LYS A 558 16.66 17.51 14.64
CA LYS A 558 16.71 17.99 16.04
C LYS A 558 17.79 19.05 16.26
N SER A 559 18.94 18.93 15.58
CA SER A 559 20.03 19.90 15.68
C SER A 559 19.65 21.24 15.04
N LEU A 560 18.92 21.22 13.92
CA LEU A 560 18.36 22.43 13.31
C LEU A 560 17.36 23.13 14.21
N GLN A 561 16.49 22.38 14.92
CA GLN A 561 15.57 22.96 15.90
C GLN A 561 16.31 23.67 17.05
N LYS A 562 17.53 23.22 17.36
CA LYS A 562 18.42 23.84 18.35
C LYS A 562 19.32 24.94 17.76
N GLN A 563 19.11 25.31 16.49
CA GLN A 563 19.93 26.28 15.75
C GLN A 563 21.42 25.89 15.63
N ASP A 564 21.74 24.60 15.79
CA ASP A 564 23.11 24.08 15.63
C ASP A 564 23.29 23.53 14.20
N GLY A 565 23.52 24.47 13.26
CA GLY A 565 23.69 24.16 11.84
C GLY A 565 24.89 23.25 11.54
N ASN A 566 25.98 23.38 12.30
CA ASN A 566 27.18 22.56 12.08
C ASN A 566 26.97 21.10 12.47
N LYS A 567 26.33 20.84 13.62
CA LYS A 567 25.94 19.45 13.97
C LYS A 567 24.90 18.90 13.01
N ALA A 568 23.98 19.73 12.52
CA ALA A 568 23.00 19.31 11.53
C ALA A 568 23.66 18.85 10.23
N VAL A 569 24.68 19.58 9.73
CA VAL A 569 25.50 19.16 8.58
C VAL A 569 26.17 17.82 8.86
N ALA A 570 26.89 17.69 9.97
CA ALA A 570 27.61 16.46 10.31
C ALA A 570 26.69 15.23 10.35
N TYR A 571 25.52 15.34 11.00
CA TYR A 571 24.55 14.25 11.04
C TYR A 571 23.94 13.94 9.67
N MET A 572 23.76 14.94 8.80
CA MET A 572 23.24 14.72 7.46
C MET A 572 24.29 14.04 6.56
N GLU A 573 25.57 14.44 6.67
CA GLU A 573 26.69 13.77 5.99
C GLU A 573 26.83 12.31 6.45
N GLU A 574 26.68 12.05 7.75
CA GLU A 574 26.60 10.68 8.26
C GLU A 574 25.41 9.92 7.66
N ALA A 575 24.21 10.51 7.59
CA ALA A 575 23.05 9.87 6.97
C ALA A 575 23.32 9.50 5.50
N ILE A 576 23.89 10.44 4.74
CA ILE A 576 24.30 10.21 3.34
C ILE A 576 25.32 9.08 3.23
N ALA A 577 26.30 8.99 4.13
CA ALA A 577 27.29 7.91 4.11
C ALA A 577 26.67 6.52 4.28
N TYR A 578 25.59 6.39 5.06
CA TYR A 578 24.87 5.12 5.25
C TYR A 578 23.82 4.83 4.17
N ASN A 579 23.25 5.87 3.56
CA ASN A 579 22.28 5.75 2.47
C ASN A 579 22.49 6.87 1.43
N PRO A 580 23.43 6.66 0.49
CA PRO A 580 23.84 7.70 -0.46
C PRO A 580 22.83 7.94 -1.58
N VAL A 581 21.73 7.19 -1.63
CA VAL A 581 20.74 7.26 -2.71
C VAL A 581 19.42 7.91 -2.31
N ASN A 582 19.30 8.37 -1.06
CA ASN A 582 18.12 9.10 -0.61
C ASN A 582 18.25 10.59 -0.91
N TYR A 583 17.57 11.04 -1.97
CA TYR A 583 17.60 12.43 -2.43
C TYR A 583 17.19 13.45 -1.36
N LEU A 584 16.35 13.06 -0.39
CA LEU A 584 15.88 13.96 0.67
C LEU A 584 17.03 14.42 1.56
N TYR A 585 18.07 13.61 1.76
CA TYR A 585 19.20 14.02 2.59
C TYR A 585 20.04 15.10 1.91
N TYR A 586 20.27 14.98 0.60
CA TYR A 586 20.95 16.00 -0.19
C TYR A 586 20.14 17.29 -0.29
N SER A 587 18.83 17.20 -0.53
CA SER A 587 17.93 18.37 -0.54
C SER A 587 17.88 19.06 0.83
N ASN A 588 17.82 18.30 1.92
CA ASN A 588 17.89 18.86 3.27
C ASN A 588 19.27 19.49 3.55
N LEU A 589 20.37 18.84 3.16
CA LEU A 589 21.72 19.38 3.31
C LEU A 589 21.90 20.69 2.52
N SER A 590 21.37 20.75 1.29
CA SER A 590 21.32 21.97 0.47
C SER A 590 20.65 23.12 1.22
N ARG A 591 19.48 22.86 1.84
CA ARG A 591 18.76 23.86 2.64
C ARG A 591 19.58 24.33 3.85
N ILE A 592 20.31 23.43 4.51
CA ILE A 592 21.19 23.80 5.63
C ILE A 592 22.34 24.70 5.15
N TYR A 593 22.97 24.37 4.02
CA TYR A 593 24.02 25.20 3.43
C TYR A 593 23.50 26.56 2.97
N GLN A 594 22.31 26.61 2.39
CA GLN A 594 21.65 27.87 2.03
C GLN A 594 21.44 28.76 3.27
N GLN A 595 20.99 28.19 4.40
CA GLN A 595 20.84 28.93 5.67
C GLN A 595 22.18 29.44 6.23
N GLN A 596 23.30 28.81 5.86
CA GLN A 596 24.65 29.23 6.24
C GLN A 596 25.28 30.22 5.24
N GLY A 597 24.57 30.60 4.16
CA GLY A 597 25.10 31.45 3.10
C GLY A 597 26.09 30.75 2.16
N LYS A 598 26.17 29.41 2.22
CA LYS A 598 27.04 28.56 1.40
C LYS A 598 26.33 28.13 0.12
N THR A 599 26.17 29.08 -0.80
CA THR A 599 25.32 28.90 -1.99
C THR A 599 25.86 27.85 -2.95
N ASP A 600 27.17 27.82 -3.20
CA ASP A 600 27.77 26.87 -4.14
C ASP A 600 27.64 25.43 -3.64
N GLU A 601 27.88 25.21 -2.33
CA GLU A 601 27.66 23.91 -1.71
C GLU A 601 26.17 23.53 -1.73
N ALA A 602 25.27 24.48 -1.51
CA ALA A 602 23.82 24.24 -1.59
C ALA A 602 23.39 23.80 -3.00
N ILE A 603 23.89 24.46 -4.05
CA ILE A 603 23.64 24.08 -5.45
C ILE A 603 24.16 22.68 -5.71
N ALA A 604 25.42 22.40 -5.37
CA ALA A 604 26.03 21.08 -5.58
C ALA A 604 25.24 19.95 -4.92
N GLN A 605 24.77 20.13 -3.68
CA GLN A 605 23.93 19.12 -3.02
C GLN A 605 22.56 18.96 -3.70
N LEU A 606 21.96 20.04 -4.17
CA LEU A 606 20.66 19.96 -4.82
C LEU A 606 20.74 19.29 -6.20
N GLU A 607 21.83 19.51 -6.95
CA GLU A 607 22.12 18.76 -8.18
C GLU A 607 22.27 17.26 -7.91
N GLN A 608 22.92 16.87 -6.81
CA GLN A 608 22.95 15.46 -6.39
C GLN A 608 21.54 14.94 -6.07
N ALA A 609 20.71 15.73 -5.39
CA ALA A 609 19.32 15.36 -5.12
C ALA A 609 18.52 15.13 -6.43
N ILE A 610 18.68 16.01 -7.42
CA ILE A 610 18.03 15.88 -8.74
C ILE A 610 18.53 14.64 -9.47
N ASN A 611 19.83 14.36 -9.46
CA ASN A 611 20.40 13.15 -10.07
C ASN A 611 19.80 11.87 -9.50
N LEU A 612 19.46 11.89 -8.20
CA LEU A 612 18.82 10.79 -7.48
C LEU A 612 17.29 10.72 -7.65
N ASN A 613 16.62 11.84 -7.94
CA ASN A 613 15.19 11.93 -8.19
C ASN A 613 14.84 12.98 -9.26
N ARG A 614 14.93 12.55 -10.53
CA ARG A 614 14.90 13.47 -11.69
C ARG A 614 13.51 14.02 -12.03
N TYR A 615 12.46 13.45 -11.46
CA TYR A 615 11.07 13.79 -11.76
C TYR A 615 10.38 14.55 -10.63
N ASN A 616 11.13 14.98 -9.61
CA ASN A 616 10.58 15.80 -8.54
C ASN A 616 10.63 17.29 -8.90
N PRO A 617 9.49 17.94 -9.24
CA PRO A 617 9.46 19.35 -9.64
C PRO A 617 9.90 20.32 -8.54
N ALA A 618 9.75 19.95 -7.27
CA ALA A 618 10.16 20.79 -6.15
C ALA A 618 11.68 21.01 -6.11
N LEU A 619 12.47 19.99 -6.49
CA LEU A 619 13.93 20.11 -6.50
C LEU A 619 14.42 21.11 -7.57
N TYR A 620 13.76 21.14 -8.73
CA TYR A 620 14.07 22.11 -9.78
C TYR A 620 13.64 23.52 -9.38
N THR A 621 12.52 23.68 -8.68
CA THR A 621 12.12 24.99 -8.11
C THR A 621 13.13 25.48 -7.07
N ASP A 622 13.57 24.61 -6.16
CA ASP A 622 14.60 24.95 -5.18
C ASP A 622 15.90 25.38 -5.89
N LEU A 623 16.26 24.70 -6.98
CA LEU A 623 17.47 25.00 -7.76
C LEU A 623 17.33 26.30 -8.55
N ALA A 624 16.15 26.55 -9.13
CA ALA A 624 15.83 27.81 -9.80
C ALA A 624 15.98 29.00 -8.85
N ASN A 625 15.47 28.90 -7.62
CA ASN A 625 15.60 29.95 -6.62
C ASN A 625 17.07 30.17 -6.18
N LEU A 626 17.86 29.10 -6.03
CA LEU A 626 19.28 29.22 -5.71
C LEU A 626 20.05 29.89 -6.87
N TYR A 627 19.82 29.46 -8.10
CA TYR A 627 20.44 30.07 -9.28
C TYR A 627 20.08 31.55 -9.42
N PHE A 628 18.81 31.89 -9.21
CA PHE A 628 18.34 33.27 -9.20
C PHE A 628 19.09 34.12 -8.17
N ASN A 629 19.20 33.64 -6.92
CA ASN A 629 19.91 34.34 -5.85
C ASN A 629 21.43 34.46 -6.11
N SER A 630 22.00 33.52 -6.86
CA SER A 630 23.40 33.58 -7.32
C SER A 630 23.60 34.42 -8.61
N LYS A 631 22.55 35.08 -9.11
CA LYS A 631 22.53 35.88 -10.34
C LYS A 631 22.72 35.10 -11.65
N ASN A 632 22.50 33.79 -11.62
CA ASN A 632 22.51 32.92 -12.79
C ASN A 632 21.09 32.80 -13.36
N TYR A 633 20.60 33.85 -14.01
CA TYR A 633 19.19 33.97 -14.40
C TYR A 633 18.77 32.95 -15.47
N ASP A 634 19.63 32.67 -16.45
CA ASP A 634 19.34 31.66 -17.49
C ASP A 634 19.06 30.28 -16.90
N GLU A 635 19.90 29.83 -15.96
CA GLU A 635 19.73 28.57 -15.26
C GLU A 635 18.50 28.57 -14.34
N ALA A 636 18.18 29.72 -13.74
CA ALA A 636 16.96 29.85 -12.95
C ALA A 636 15.71 29.63 -13.81
N VAL A 637 15.66 30.25 -15.00
CA VAL A 637 14.57 30.09 -15.96
C VAL A 637 14.45 28.63 -16.41
N LEU A 638 15.55 28.00 -16.84
CA LEU A 638 15.56 26.62 -17.30
C LEU A 638 15.00 25.66 -16.25
N ASN A 639 15.41 25.82 -14.99
CA ASN A 639 14.93 24.97 -13.89
C ASN A 639 13.46 25.25 -13.51
N ALA A 640 13.02 26.51 -13.60
CA ALA A 640 11.61 26.85 -13.40
C ALA A 640 10.71 26.22 -14.50
N GLU A 641 11.11 26.31 -15.77
CA GLU A 641 10.41 25.67 -16.89
C GLU A 641 10.35 24.14 -16.73
N ARG A 642 11.45 23.55 -16.23
CA ARG A 642 11.52 22.11 -15.97
C ARG A 642 10.53 21.67 -14.89
N SER A 643 10.37 22.46 -13.83
CA SER A 643 9.40 22.20 -12.75
C SER A 643 7.96 22.11 -13.28
N LEU A 644 7.57 23.05 -14.15
CA LEU A 644 6.25 23.08 -14.77
C LEU A 644 6.03 21.89 -15.70
N THR A 645 7.04 21.55 -16.51
CA THR A 645 6.97 20.40 -17.43
C THR A 645 6.75 19.08 -16.70
N LEU A 646 7.36 18.92 -15.52
CA LEU A 646 7.24 17.68 -14.72
C LEU A 646 5.89 17.54 -14.02
N ALA A 647 5.18 18.64 -13.75
CA ALA A 647 3.90 18.61 -13.05
C ALA A 647 2.95 19.73 -13.54
N PRO A 648 2.46 19.66 -14.79
CA PRO A 648 1.81 20.79 -15.47
C PRO A 648 0.43 21.19 -14.93
N PHE A 649 -0.11 20.46 -13.94
CA PHE A 649 -1.42 20.72 -13.36
C PHE A 649 -1.37 21.37 -11.97
N GLN A 650 -0.19 21.79 -11.52
CA GLN A 650 -0.01 22.42 -10.20
C GLN A 650 0.26 23.92 -10.36
N ILE A 651 -0.58 24.75 -9.75
CA ILE A 651 -0.52 26.22 -9.89
C ILE A 651 0.81 26.81 -9.40
N GLN A 652 1.38 26.23 -8.35
CA GLN A 652 2.62 26.70 -7.73
C GLN A 652 3.81 26.76 -8.72
N TRP A 653 3.86 25.91 -9.73
CA TRP A 653 4.94 25.95 -10.74
C TRP A 653 4.76 27.07 -11.76
N TYR A 654 3.51 27.45 -12.05
CA TYR A 654 3.22 28.64 -12.87
C TYR A 654 3.59 29.93 -12.12
N GLU A 655 3.34 29.99 -10.81
CA GLU A 655 3.73 31.13 -9.97
C GLU A 655 5.24 31.31 -9.91
N VAL A 656 5.98 30.22 -9.68
CA VAL A 656 7.45 30.23 -9.71
C VAL A 656 7.95 30.66 -11.09
N LEU A 657 7.43 30.06 -12.17
CA LEU A 657 7.84 30.39 -13.53
C LEU A 657 7.59 31.87 -13.86
N SER A 658 6.39 32.37 -13.55
CA SER A 658 6.02 33.77 -13.76
C SER A 658 6.94 34.73 -12.99
N ARG A 659 7.24 34.42 -11.74
CA ARG A 659 8.16 35.20 -10.90
C ARG A 659 9.58 35.19 -11.48
N ILE A 660 10.09 34.03 -11.85
CA ILE A 660 11.46 33.90 -12.38
C ILE A 660 11.62 34.63 -13.72
N TYR A 661 10.62 34.55 -14.62
CA TYR A 661 10.65 35.35 -15.84
C TYR A 661 10.65 36.86 -15.56
N PHE A 662 9.73 37.33 -14.71
CA PHE A 662 9.66 38.76 -14.38
C PHE A 662 10.96 39.25 -13.72
N LEU A 663 11.43 38.56 -12.68
CA LEU A 663 12.63 38.98 -11.97
C LEU A 663 13.90 38.82 -12.80
N GLY A 664 14.00 37.78 -13.64
CA GLY A 664 15.09 37.61 -14.59
C GLY A 664 15.15 38.78 -15.57
N GLY A 665 14.02 39.12 -16.19
CA GLY A 665 13.95 40.27 -17.10
C GLY A 665 14.22 41.60 -16.40
N TYR A 666 13.76 41.77 -15.15
CA TYR A 666 14.04 42.95 -14.34
C TYR A 666 15.55 43.14 -14.09
N MET A 667 16.24 42.06 -13.70
CA MET A 667 17.68 42.10 -13.44
C MET A 667 18.49 42.30 -14.73
N GLU A 668 18.10 41.66 -15.82
CA GLU A 668 18.71 41.85 -17.15
C GLU A 668 18.54 43.29 -17.66
N LEU A 669 17.38 43.91 -17.40
CA LEU A 669 17.14 45.31 -17.73
C LEU A 669 18.08 46.24 -16.96
N ILE A 670 18.26 46.00 -15.66
CA ILE A 670 19.23 46.75 -14.83
C ILE A 670 20.66 46.57 -15.33
N ASP A 671 21.01 45.36 -15.77
CA ASP A 671 22.32 45.03 -16.37
C ASP A 671 22.49 45.57 -17.81
N GLY A 672 21.47 46.22 -18.38
CA GLY A 672 21.48 46.79 -19.73
C GLY A 672 21.28 45.77 -20.87
N LYS A 673 20.90 44.53 -20.56
CA LYS A 673 20.66 43.43 -21.51
C LYS A 673 19.21 43.46 -22.04
N LYS A 674 18.87 44.50 -22.79
CA LYS A 674 17.50 44.83 -23.20
C LYS A 674 16.76 43.71 -23.95
N ASP A 675 17.42 43.03 -24.88
CA ASP A 675 16.78 41.99 -25.69
C ASP A 675 16.38 40.77 -24.85
N LEU A 676 17.25 40.37 -23.91
CA LEU A 676 16.96 39.29 -22.97
C LEU A 676 15.85 39.68 -22.00
N ALA A 677 15.91 40.92 -21.48
CA ALA A 677 14.86 41.45 -20.61
C ALA A 677 13.49 41.44 -21.31
N LYS A 678 13.44 41.89 -22.57
CA LYS A 678 12.22 41.88 -23.40
C LYS A 678 11.68 40.46 -23.59
N ASP A 679 12.53 39.49 -23.91
CA ASP A 679 12.14 38.08 -24.06
C ASP A 679 11.54 37.52 -22.77
N ASN A 680 12.19 37.76 -21.62
CA ASN A 680 11.71 37.31 -20.32
C ASN A 680 10.39 37.97 -19.92
N PHE A 681 10.20 39.27 -20.16
CA PHE A 681 8.92 39.93 -19.93
C PHE A 681 7.82 39.36 -20.85
N VAL A 682 8.12 39.10 -22.12
CA VAL A 682 7.17 38.45 -23.06
C VAL A 682 6.78 37.05 -22.57
N LYS A 683 7.72 36.29 -22.01
CA LYS A 683 7.42 35.00 -21.40
C LYS A 683 6.57 35.12 -20.14
N ALA A 684 6.82 36.12 -19.28
CA ALA A 684 6.02 36.38 -18.09
C ALA A 684 4.54 36.69 -18.42
N ILE A 685 4.28 37.52 -19.43
CA ILE A 685 2.92 37.85 -19.88
C ILE A 685 2.20 36.66 -20.55
N GLY A 686 2.96 35.66 -21.03
CA GLY A 686 2.41 34.44 -21.62
C GLY A 686 1.89 33.43 -20.59
N VAL A 687 2.31 33.53 -19.32
CA VAL A 687 1.94 32.55 -18.27
C VAL A 687 0.43 32.44 -18.04
N PRO A 688 -0.36 33.53 -17.95
CA PRO A 688 -1.82 33.44 -17.86
C PRO A 688 -2.46 32.62 -18.99
N GLU A 689 -1.98 32.76 -20.23
CA GLU A 689 -2.52 32.00 -21.36
C GLU A 689 -2.08 30.53 -21.33
N LEU A 690 -0.87 30.23 -20.84
CA LEU A 690 -0.45 28.85 -20.60
C LEU A 690 -1.37 28.13 -19.60
N ILE A 691 -1.79 28.81 -18.53
CA ILE A 691 -2.75 28.30 -17.56
C ILE A 691 -4.11 28.03 -18.22
N LYS A 692 -4.63 29.01 -18.97
CA LYS A 692 -5.91 28.91 -19.66
C LYS A 692 -5.92 27.78 -20.69
N SER A 693 -4.87 27.68 -21.50
CA SER A 693 -4.68 26.60 -22.48
C SER A 693 -4.66 25.23 -21.81
N ARG A 694 -4.00 25.11 -20.66
CA ARG A 694 -4.00 23.87 -19.86
C ARG A 694 -5.41 23.47 -19.41
N VAL A 695 -6.21 24.40 -18.91
CA VAL A 695 -7.60 24.11 -18.50
C VAL A 695 -8.48 23.77 -19.70
N ASN A 696 -8.29 24.45 -20.83
CA ASN A 696 -9.05 24.19 -22.06
C ASN A 696 -8.74 22.82 -22.67
N SER A 697 -7.55 22.27 -22.40
CA SER A 697 -7.18 20.92 -22.85
C SER A 697 -7.92 19.79 -22.12
N LEU A 698 -8.56 20.08 -20.97
CA LEU A 698 -9.30 19.09 -20.18
C LEU A 698 -10.69 18.84 -20.76
N SER A 699 -11.09 17.56 -20.79
CA SER A 699 -12.46 17.14 -21.03
C SER A 699 -13.40 17.51 -19.88
N ASP A 700 -14.71 17.52 -20.13
CA ASP A 700 -15.72 17.78 -19.09
C ASP A 700 -15.67 16.74 -17.95
N GLN A 701 -15.32 15.49 -18.27
CA GLN A 701 -15.18 14.46 -17.26
C GLN A 701 -13.97 14.72 -16.35
N GLU A 702 -12.81 15.06 -16.92
CA GLU A 702 -11.60 15.42 -16.17
C GLU A 702 -11.84 16.62 -15.27
N LYS A 703 -12.54 17.65 -15.78
CA LYS A 703 -12.95 18.82 -14.97
C LYS A 703 -13.83 18.44 -13.79
N ARG A 704 -14.74 17.46 -13.94
CA ARG A 704 -15.60 16.96 -12.84
C ARG A 704 -14.83 16.13 -11.81
N LEU A 705 -13.76 15.46 -12.21
CA LEU A 705 -12.92 14.64 -11.33
C LEU A 705 -11.88 15.45 -10.57
N TRP A 706 -11.48 16.62 -11.07
CA TRP A 706 -10.58 17.56 -10.40
C TRP A 706 -11.16 18.06 -9.07
N LYS A 707 -10.69 17.53 -7.93
CA LYS A 707 -11.15 17.96 -6.59
C LYS A 707 -10.05 18.18 -5.56
N ASP A 708 -8.82 17.80 -5.88
CA ASP A 708 -7.71 17.88 -4.93
C ASP A 708 -7.19 19.30 -4.72
N ALA A 709 -7.56 20.22 -5.61
CA ALA A 709 -7.32 21.66 -5.50
C ALA A 709 -8.36 22.43 -6.32
N PRO A 710 -8.45 23.77 -6.19
CA PRO A 710 -9.17 24.60 -7.15
C PRO A 710 -8.70 24.36 -8.59
N MET A 711 -9.59 24.56 -9.56
CA MET A 711 -9.22 24.52 -10.97
C MET A 711 -8.14 25.58 -11.24
N LEU A 712 -7.18 25.27 -12.11
CA LEU A 712 -6.14 26.21 -12.47
C LEU A 712 -6.73 27.55 -12.96
N SER A 713 -6.20 28.64 -12.43
CA SER A 713 -6.52 30.01 -12.84
C SER A 713 -5.30 30.89 -12.59
N ALA A 714 -5.16 31.98 -13.34
CA ALA A 714 -4.10 32.96 -13.06
C ALA A 714 -4.30 33.53 -11.65
N THR A 715 -3.30 33.34 -10.79
CA THR A 715 -3.34 33.84 -9.42
C THR A 715 -2.97 35.33 -9.38
N PRO A 716 -3.30 36.04 -8.29
CA PRO A 716 -2.87 37.42 -8.09
C PRO A 716 -1.36 37.62 -8.25
N ALA A 717 -0.54 36.66 -7.82
CA ALA A 717 0.91 36.69 -8.01
C ALA A 717 1.32 36.56 -9.50
N VAL A 718 0.68 35.67 -10.27
CA VAL A 718 0.91 35.58 -11.72
C VAL A 718 0.48 36.87 -12.41
N SER A 719 -0.66 37.43 -12.02
CA SER A 719 -1.16 38.71 -12.55
C SER A 719 -0.24 39.87 -12.20
N LEU A 720 0.35 39.90 -11.01
CA LEU A 720 1.31 40.92 -10.60
C LEU A 720 2.53 40.93 -11.53
N ASN A 721 3.16 39.76 -11.72
CA ASN A 721 4.34 39.62 -12.57
C ASN A 721 4.02 39.95 -14.04
N ALA A 722 2.87 39.51 -14.56
CA ALA A 722 2.43 39.83 -15.91
C ALA A 722 2.16 41.35 -16.07
N GLY A 723 1.44 41.96 -15.13
CA GLY A 723 1.13 43.40 -15.16
C GLY A 723 2.38 44.28 -15.05
N SER A 724 3.33 43.89 -14.20
CA SER A 724 4.61 44.58 -14.05
C SER A 724 5.47 44.46 -15.32
N SER A 725 5.46 43.29 -15.96
CA SER A 725 6.13 43.06 -17.25
C SER A 725 5.50 43.89 -18.37
N LEU A 726 4.16 43.98 -18.43
CA LEU A 726 3.43 44.81 -19.41
C LEU A 726 3.73 46.30 -19.23
N TYR A 727 3.87 46.78 -17.99
CA TYR A 727 4.30 48.15 -17.71
C TYR A 727 5.66 48.44 -18.36
N LEU A 728 6.64 47.56 -18.14
CA LEU A 728 8.00 47.71 -18.67
C LEU A 728 8.08 47.54 -20.19
N LEU A 729 7.10 46.90 -20.82
CA LEU A 729 6.95 46.78 -22.27
C LEU A 729 6.12 47.91 -22.90
N GLY A 730 5.65 48.91 -22.11
CA GLY A 730 4.85 50.02 -22.61
C GLY A 730 3.37 49.69 -22.88
N MET A 731 2.90 48.50 -22.52
CA MET A 731 1.53 48.01 -22.75
C MET A 731 0.61 48.38 -21.58
N TRP A 732 0.37 49.69 -21.41
CA TRP A 732 -0.25 50.26 -20.21
C TRP A 732 -1.71 49.85 -19.93
N PRO A 733 -2.63 49.78 -20.92
CA PRO A 733 -4.01 49.37 -20.65
C PRO A 733 -4.11 47.93 -20.13
N GLU A 734 -3.35 47.02 -20.71
CA GLU A 734 -3.27 45.63 -20.30
C GLU A 734 -2.60 45.51 -18.91
N ALA A 735 -1.51 46.27 -18.67
CA ALA A 735 -0.85 46.34 -17.38
C ALA A 735 -1.82 46.72 -16.26
N GLU A 736 -2.66 47.74 -16.48
CA GLU A 736 -3.65 48.20 -15.50
C GLU A 736 -4.59 47.07 -15.07
N THR A 737 -5.08 46.29 -16.03
CA THR A 737 -6.05 45.22 -15.79
C THR A 737 -5.46 44.11 -14.91
N TYR A 738 -4.24 43.68 -15.22
CA TYR A 738 -3.55 42.65 -14.46
C TYR A 738 -3.16 43.14 -13.06
N LEU A 739 -2.68 44.37 -12.93
CA LEU A 739 -2.29 44.92 -11.63
C LEU A 739 -3.50 45.17 -10.72
N GLN A 740 -4.65 45.61 -11.27
CA GLN A 740 -5.90 45.71 -10.50
C GLN A 740 -6.35 44.34 -9.98
N THR A 741 -6.15 43.28 -10.77
CA THR A 741 -6.43 41.90 -10.34
C THR A 741 -5.49 41.48 -9.20
N ALA A 742 -4.19 41.78 -9.31
CA ALA A 742 -3.21 41.50 -8.28
C ALA A 742 -3.51 42.23 -6.95
N MET A 743 -4.05 43.44 -7.04
CA MET A 743 -4.38 44.28 -5.88
C MET A 743 -5.54 43.73 -5.03
N GLN A 744 -6.29 42.75 -5.53
CA GLN A 744 -7.37 42.09 -4.78
C GLN A 744 -6.85 41.12 -3.69
N ASP A 745 -5.57 40.75 -3.72
CA ASP A 745 -4.96 39.84 -2.75
C ASP A 745 -4.03 40.57 -1.78
N GLU A 746 -4.25 40.37 -0.49
CA GLU A 746 -3.52 41.11 0.56
C GLU A 746 -2.00 40.86 0.53
N ASN A 747 -1.52 39.71 0.04
CA ASN A 747 -0.08 39.45 -0.04
C ASN A 747 0.60 40.22 -1.18
N ASN A 748 -0.13 40.49 -2.27
CA ASN A 748 0.38 41.15 -3.46
C ASN A 748 -0.03 42.63 -3.56
N LYS A 749 -1.02 43.06 -2.78
CA LYS A 749 -1.63 44.40 -2.82
C LYS A 749 -0.65 45.54 -2.67
N GLY A 750 0.31 45.42 -1.75
CA GLY A 750 1.32 46.46 -1.53
C GLY A 750 2.21 46.65 -2.77
N GLU A 751 2.67 45.57 -3.40
CA GLU A 751 3.48 45.63 -4.62
C GLU A 751 2.66 46.06 -5.84
N ALA A 752 1.45 45.53 -6.00
CA ALA A 752 0.53 45.94 -7.05
C ALA A 752 0.22 47.44 -6.99
N ALA A 753 0.07 48.00 -5.79
CA ALA A 753 -0.15 49.43 -5.58
C ALA A 753 1.07 50.28 -6.02
N VAL A 754 2.31 49.80 -5.83
CA VAL A 754 3.51 50.48 -6.36
C VAL A 754 3.46 50.53 -7.89
N TRP A 755 3.22 49.39 -8.54
CA TRP A 755 3.15 49.34 -10.01
C TRP A 755 1.99 50.13 -10.59
N LEU A 756 0.81 50.11 -9.95
CA LEU A 756 -0.32 50.96 -10.35
C LEU A 756 0.00 52.43 -10.14
N SER A 757 0.68 52.80 -9.06
CA SER A 757 1.10 54.19 -8.81
C SER A 757 2.01 54.68 -9.96
N LEU A 758 3.01 53.88 -10.34
CA LEU A 758 3.91 54.16 -11.47
C LEU A 758 3.14 54.32 -12.78
N LEU A 759 2.14 53.47 -13.02
CA LEU A 759 1.26 53.52 -14.18
C LEU A 759 0.41 54.81 -14.19
N LYS A 760 -0.19 55.18 -13.06
CA LYS A 760 -1.00 56.40 -12.93
C LYS A 760 -0.17 57.66 -13.10
N ASP A 761 1.06 57.68 -12.59
CA ASP A 761 1.99 58.79 -12.77
C ASP A 761 2.34 58.97 -14.25
N LYS A 762 2.62 57.87 -14.99
CA LYS A 762 2.83 57.90 -16.45
C LYS A 762 1.60 58.35 -17.23
N GLN A 763 0.39 58.02 -16.76
CA GLN A 763 -0.89 58.49 -17.33
C GLN A 763 -1.20 59.97 -16.99
N GLY A 764 -0.36 60.67 -16.23
CA GLY A 764 -0.59 62.06 -15.79
C GLY A 764 -1.59 62.21 -14.64
N LYS A 765 -1.97 61.11 -13.98
CA LYS A 765 -2.94 61.06 -12.88
C LYS A 765 -2.23 61.16 -11.52
N ALA A 766 -1.59 62.29 -11.28
CA ALA A 766 -0.69 62.47 -10.13
C ALA A 766 -1.34 62.25 -8.76
N GLN A 767 -2.63 62.57 -8.58
CA GLN A 767 -3.32 62.34 -7.30
C GLN A 767 -3.57 60.85 -7.05
N GLU A 768 -4.12 60.14 -8.04
CA GLU A 768 -4.33 58.68 -7.95
C GLU A 768 -3.00 57.95 -7.68
N ALA A 769 -1.92 58.38 -8.34
CA ALA A 769 -0.59 57.83 -8.12
C ALA A 769 -0.11 58.02 -6.67
N ARG A 770 -0.30 59.21 -6.08
CA ARG A 770 0.08 59.49 -4.69
C ARG A 770 -0.73 58.65 -3.70
N ASP A 771 -2.05 58.54 -3.91
CA ASP A 771 -2.93 57.79 -3.03
C ASP A 771 -2.54 56.30 -3.02
N LEU A 772 -2.25 55.73 -4.19
CA LEU A 772 -1.75 54.35 -4.33
C LEU A 772 -0.37 54.16 -3.69
N LEU A 773 0.53 55.14 -3.81
CA LEU A 773 1.87 55.06 -3.21
C LEU A 773 1.81 55.13 -1.67
N GLU A 774 0.94 55.96 -1.10
CA GLU A 774 0.71 55.99 0.35
C GLU A 774 0.15 54.65 0.85
N GLN A 775 -0.84 54.09 0.14
CA GLN A 775 -1.33 52.75 0.42
C GLN A 775 -0.21 51.70 0.36
N ALA A 776 0.69 51.79 -0.63
CA ALA A 776 1.82 50.88 -0.75
C ALA A 776 2.83 51.03 0.40
N LYS A 777 3.06 52.25 0.92
CA LYS A 777 3.93 52.48 2.08
C LYS A 777 3.38 51.87 3.36
N GLU A 778 2.06 51.88 3.53
CA GLU A 778 1.40 51.24 4.69
C GLU A 778 1.51 49.72 4.62
N LEU A 779 1.28 49.14 3.44
CA LEU A 779 1.21 47.69 3.25
C LEU A 779 2.59 47.04 3.10
N SER A 780 3.46 47.63 2.27
CA SER A 780 4.77 47.09 1.90
C SER A 780 5.84 48.20 1.82
N PRO A 781 6.25 48.80 2.97
CA PRO A 781 7.18 49.94 2.99
C PRO A 781 8.49 49.69 2.23
N GLN A 782 9.00 48.46 2.28
CA GLN A 782 10.25 48.06 1.61
C GLN A 782 10.14 48.18 0.09
N ILE A 783 9.01 47.76 -0.48
CA ILE A 783 8.75 47.82 -1.92
C ILE A 783 8.44 49.26 -2.33
N ALA A 784 7.66 49.98 -1.52
CA ALA A 784 7.37 51.40 -1.78
C ALA A 784 8.63 52.28 -1.85
N ASN A 785 9.66 51.95 -1.06
CA ASN A 785 10.96 52.64 -1.12
C ASN A 785 11.69 52.47 -2.47
N SER A 786 11.33 51.45 -3.26
CA SER A 786 11.89 51.25 -4.60
C SER A 786 11.19 52.09 -5.68
N TYR A 787 10.12 52.83 -5.36
CA TYR A 787 9.30 53.57 -6.33
C TYR A 787 10.12 54.45 -7.28
N GLU A 788 11.01 55.30 -6.74
CA GLU A 788 11.84 56.18 -7.57
C GLU A 788 12.83 55.40 -8.45
N SER A 789 13.38 54.29 -7.94
CA SER A 789 14.26 53.43 -8.75
C SER A 789 13.49 52.75 -9.89
N LEU A 790 12.28 52.26 -9.64
CA LEU A 790 11.42 51.64 -10.65
C LEU A 790 10.94 52.67 -11.69
N LYS A 791 10.60 53.88 -11.26
CA LYS A 791 10.18 54.99 -12.14
C LYS A 791 11.25 55.38 -13.16
N ASN A 792 12.52 55.24 -12.78
CA ASN A 792 13.67 55.58 -13.61
C ASN A 792 14.10 54.45 -14.56
N LEU A 793 13.46 53.28 -14.51
CA LEU A 793 13.75 52.20 -15.44
C LEU A 793 13.29 52.56 -16.86
N GLU A 794 14.05 52.07 -17.84
CA GLU A 794 13.73 52.23 -19.25
C GLU A 794 12.52 51.35 -19.63
N ILE A 795 11.65 51.90 -20.47
CA ILE A 795 10.52 51.18 -21.06
C ILE A 795 10.97 50.60 -22.40
N LEU A 796 10.80 49.29 -22.58
CA LEU A 796 11.24 48.52 -23.74
C LEU A 796 10.12 48.45 -24.79
N GLU A 797 9.86 49.55 -25.50
CA GLU A 797 8.89 49.60 -26.60
C GLU A 797 9.25 48.64 -27.76
#